data_AF-G0QPZ9-F1
#
_entry.id   AF-G0QPZ9-F1
#
_cell.length_a   1.000
_cell.length_b   1.000
_cell.length_c   1.000
_cell.angle_alpha   90.00
_cell.angle_beta   90.00
_cell.angle_gamma   90.00
#
_symmetry.space_group_name_H-M   'P 1'
#
loop_
_entity.id
_entity.type
_entity.pdbx_description
1 polymer ?
#
loop_
_entity_poly.entity_id
_entity_poly.type
_entity_poly.pdbx_seq_one_letter_code
_entity_poly.pdbx_strand_id
1 'polypeptide(L)'
;MSEFSTIEYVNQKSQIQPNIFLLVVDLALEEVELDALRDSIQQSLNIIPPDSYVGLITYGKFVFVHELGFSECPKSYAFKGSKEYNPIQVQEMLGLIAQGQQPKQGMNLDVIKRFLLPLNECEFTLNSILDDLQPDPWIVPQGEREQRASGVALNVAMSIIEACPIQGSRLMFFTGGPCTIGPGQIIGLKLEENLRSYYDLNKETEMAKHVKKTTKYYQGIAQRAIKILATIDIYGFSADQFGLLEMKSISEKTGGYTIVNEEFNSEPFRETFRKIFEKNQQEELRFASAAKIEMFVCKELKIQGGIGPCSSMKKGGPMVSEVPIGQGGTNQWYVGGMDRNSTITFLLDLAPQNKEQNSAKRAFFQFQTIYKSPSGETKLRVTTVHRKFGDQINSYDWTQGFDQEAACVMMARLAIQKAEQEEPIEILKWLDRSLIRLVTKFAEYKPNQPDTFRLNDNFSLYPQLMYHLRRSHFTQTFGTSPDIISYYRGTFNRENVTNCLVMIQPALLMYTYENPTPVATTLEDTSMKNNVILLLDTYFQVITWLGPQIKLWKDKQYHLDEQYAQFKTMLESPMEDVKMILEDRFPTPIFFETYPNHTKERYLKARINPTGLNQDVIEGGHTQTDDASLTLFMDHLIKLAVQQQNY
;
A
#
# COMPACT_ATOMS: atom_id res chain seq x y z
N MET A 1 31.56 2.94 -23.02
CA MET A 1 30.22 3.56 -23.00
C MET A 1 29.21 2.65 -22.30
N SER A 2 29.52 2.21 -21.07
CA SER A 2 28.69 1.28 -20.28
C SER A 2 28.21 1.87 -18.96
N GLU A 3 28.48 3.15 -18.66
CA GLU A 3 28.36 3.65 -17.30
C GLU A 3 26.92 4.02 -16.88
N PHE A 4 25.99 4.29 -17.80
CA PHE A 4 24.64 4.74 -17.43
C PHE A 4 23.52 4.10 -18.26
N SER A 5 23.10 2.87 -17.90
CA SER A 5 21.85 2.26 -18.42
C SER A 5 20.59 2.89 -17.82
N THR A 6 20.72 3.48 -16.65
CA THR A 6 19.74 4.34 -15.99
C THR A 6 20.37 5.71 -15.75
N ILE A 7 19.68 6.77 -16.16
CA ILE A 7 20.15 8.15 -16.03
C ILE A 7 18.95 9.07 -15.78
N GLU A 8 19.21 10.20 -15.12
CA GLU A 8 18.22 11.24 -14.86
C GLU A 8 18.66 12.56 -15.47
N TYR A 9 17.71 13.25 -16.10
CA TYR A 9 17.89 14.53 -16.76
C TYR A 9 17.04 15.59 -16.06
N VAL A 10 17.60 16.78 -15.85
CA VAL A 10 16.87 17.95 -15.36
C VAL A 10 16.45 18.81 -16.54
N ASN A 11 15.16 19.15 -16.63
CA ASN A 11 14.67 20.05 -17.67
C ASN A 11 14.93 21.51 -17.29
N GLN A 12 16.06 22.06 -17.74
CA GLN A 12 16.45 23.46 -17.45
C GLN A 12 15.45 24.51 -17.95
N LYS A 13 14.52 24.16 -18.84
CA LYS A 13 13.52 25.08 -19.38
C LYS A 13 12.20 25.08 -18.60
N SER A 14 11.99 24.13 -17.66
CA SER A 14 10.77 24.11 -16.85
C SER A 14 10.85 25.12 -15.72
N GLN A 15 9.79 25.90 -15.51
CA GLN A 15 9.65 26.72 -14.31
C GLN A 15 9.56 25.82 -13.07
N ILE A 16 10.29 26.18 -12.02
CA ILE A 16 10.20 25.51 -10.72
C ILE A 16 8.79 25.75 -10.16
N GLN A 17 8.11 24.69 -9.77
CA GLN A 17 6.77 24.75 -9.19
C GLN A 17 6.80 24.33 -7.71
N PRO A 18 6.27 25.12 -6.77
CA PRO A 18 6.26 24.76 -5.36
C PRO A 18 5.34 23.56 -5.10
N ASN A 19 5.56 22.84 -4.00
CA ASN A 19 4.68 21.76 -3.57
C ASN A 19 3.35 22.34 -3.04
N ILE A 20 2.27 21.56 -3.14
CA ILE A 20 0.97 21.92 -2.56
C ILE A 20 0.51 20.77 -1.66
N PHE A 21 0.18 21.11 -0.41
CA PHE A 21 -0.40 20.22 0.59
C PHE A 21 -1.76 20.74 1.01
N LEU A 22 -2.82 19.99 0.71
CA LEU A 22 -4.17 20.31 1.17
C LEU A 22 -4.58 19.30 2.23
N LEU A 23 -4.65 19.75 3.48
CA LEU A 23 -5.07 18.97 4.63
C LEU A 23 -6.59 18.92 4.67
N VAL A 24 -7.17 17.72 4.72
CA VAL A 24 -8.62 17.49 4.85
C VAL A 24 -8.86 16.69 6.12
N VAL A 25 -9.16 17.40 7.20
CA VAL A 25 -9.17 16.89 8.58
C VAL A 25 -10.59 16.61 9.05
N ASP A 26 -10.81 15.39 9.55
CA ASP A 26 -12.06 15.05 10.20
C ASP A 26 -12.12 15.61 11.63
N LEU A 27 -13.25 16.20 11.99
CA LEU A 27 -13.56 16.70 13.34
C LEU A 27 -14.54 15.78 14.08
N ALA A 28 -15.12 14.78 13.42
CA ALA A 28 -15.94 13.77 14.07
C ALA A 28 -15.07 12.71 14.79
N LEU A 29 -14.15 13.19 15.62
CA LEU A 29 -13.19 12.41 16.41
C LEU A 29 -13.41 12.69 17.90
N GLU A 30 -12.97 11.77 18.74
CA GLU A 30 -12.80 12.04 20.16
C GLU A 30 -11.69 13.10 20.38
N GLU A 31 -11.79 13.86 21.47
CA GLU A 31 -10.88 14.98 21.76
C GLU A 31 -9.40 14.55 21.78
N VAL A 32 -9.10 13.42 22.43
CA VAL A 32 -7.74 12.86 22.52
C VAL A 32 -7.18 12.50 21.14
N GLU A 33 -8.02 11.97 20.25
CA GLU A 33 -7.63 11.60 18.90
C GLU A 33 -7.39 12.83 18.02
N LEU A 34 -8.25 13.85 18.15
CA LEU A 34 -8.10 15.12 17.45
C LEU A 34 -6.85 15.88 17.92
N ASP A 35 -6.57 15.88 19.22
CA ASP A 35 -5.37 16.46 19.81
C ASP A 35 -4.10 15.81 19.22
N ALA A 36 -4.04 14.48 19.20
CA ALA A 36 -2.90 13.75 18.63
C ALA A 36 -2.72 14.02 17.12
N LEU A 37 -3.82 14.13 16.38
CA LEU A 37 -3.81 14.49 14.96
C LEU A 37 -3.30 15.92 14.76
N ARG A 38 -3.81 16.88 15.52
CA ARG A 38 -3.37 18.29 15.50
C ARG A 38 -1.88 18.38 15.77
N ASP A 39 -1.41 17.79 16.86
CA ASP A 39 -0.01 17.84 17.28
C ASP A 39 0.91 17.28 16.18
N SER A 40 0.51 16.19 15.54
CA SER A 40 1.26 15.58 14.43
C SER A 40 1.29 16.48 13.19
N ILE A 41 0.18 17.15 12.87
CA ILE A 41 0.12 18.15 11.79
C ILE A 41 1.05 19.31 12.11
N GLN A 42 0.96 19.90 13.30
CA GLN A 42 1.79 21.04 13.70
C GLN A 42 3.28 20.70 13.69
N GLN A 43 3.67 19.52 14.19
CA GLN A 43 5.05 19.04 14.11
C GLN A 43 5.53 18.94 12.67
N SER A 44 4.68 18.48 11.74
CA SER A 44 5.04 18.36 10.33
C SER A 44 5.23 19.72 9.63
N LEU A 45 4.52 20.78 10.05
CA LEU A 45 4.68 22.12 9.48
C LEU A 45 6.12 22.63 9.62
N ASN A 46 6.80 22.28 10.72
CA ASN A 46 8.21 22.65 10.92
C ASN A 46 9.19 21.98 9.94
N ILE A 47 8.76 20.90 9.28
CA ILE A 47 9.59 20.09 8.37
C ILE A 47 9.31 20.45 6.91
N ILE A 48 8.05 20.77 6.59
CA ILE A 48 7.60 21.14 5.25
C ILE A 48 8.42 22.34 4.72
N PRO A 49 8.85 22.33 3.44
CA PRO A 49 9.56 23.46 2.86
C PRO A 49 8.72 24.75 2.93
N PRO A 50 9.32 25.89 3.33
CA PRO A 50 8.58 27.12 3.66
C PRO A 50 7.85 27.74 2.47
N ASP A 51 8.30 27.45 1.25
CA ASP A 51 7.70 27.89 -0.02
C ASP A 51 6.57 26.96 -0.51
N SER A 52 6.34 25.84 0.18
CA SER A 52 5.22 24.95 -0.11
C SER A 52 3.90 25.62 0.22
N TYR A 53 2.95 25.49 -0.69
CA TYR A 53 1.61 25.98 -0.49
C TYR A 53 0.84 25.01 0.41
N VAL A 54 0.18 25.55 1.43
CA VAL A 54 -0.65 24.78 2.36
C VAL A 54 -2.08 25.29 2.34
N GLY A 55 -3.02 24.37 2.58
CA GLY A 55 -4.43 24.69 2.78
C GLY A 55 -5.08 23.75 3.78
N LEU A 56 -6.17 24.20 4.38
CA LEU A 56 -6.90 23.44 5.39
C LEU A 56 -8.40 23.39 5.07
N ILE A 57 -8.92 22.17 5.03
CA ILE A 57 -10.34 21.87 5.10
C ILE A 57 -10.57 21.05 6.36
N THR A 58 -11.57 21.42 7.15
CA THR A 58 -12.05 20.57 8.24
C THR A 58 -13.47 20.10 7.94
N TYR A 59 -13.85 18.92 8.43
CA TYR A 59 -15.19 18.42 8.17
C TYR A 59 -15.75 17.55 9.31
N GLY A 60 -17.07 17.48 9.37
CA GLY A 60 -17.85 16.58 10.19
C GLY A 60 -19.22 16.49 9.53
N LYS A 61 -20.26 16.99 10.20
CA LYS A 61 -21.58 17.20 9.59
C LYS A 61 -21.57 18.22 8.45
N PHE A 62 -20.73 19.23 8.59
CA PHE A 62 -20.49 20.28 7.60
C PHE A 62 -19.03 20.20 7.14
N VAL A 63 -18.75 20.78 5.97
CA VAL A 63 -17.37 20.92 5.45
C VAL A 63 -17.00 22.39 5.49
N PHE A 64 -15.88 22.71 6.12
CA PHE A 64 -15.38 24.07 6.28
C PHE A 64 -14.09 24.26 5.49
N VAL A 65 -14.09 25.22 4.56
CA VAL A 65 -12.88 25.64 3.83
C VAL A 65 -12.31 26.87 4.51
N HIS A 66 -11.11 26.77 5.08
CA HIS A 66 -10.47 27.85 5.84
C HIS A 66 -9.76 28.83 4.91
N GLU A 67 -10.01 30.13 5.11
CA GLU A 67 -9.36 31.22 4.36
C GLU A 67 -8.11 31.68 5.11
N LEU A 68 -6.97 31.07 4.81
CA LEU A 68 -5.69 31.35 5.47
C LEU A 68 -5.13 32.74 5.16
N GLY A 69 -5.52 33.34 4.03
CA GLY A 69 -5.03 34.65 3.59
C GLY A 69 -5.69 35.84 4.31
N PHE A 70 -6.64 35.59 5.20
CA PHE A 70 -7.33 36.63 5.97
C PHE A 70 -6.83 36.64 7.42
N SER A 71 -5.95 37.58 7.75
CA SER A 71 -5.25 37.62 9.04
C SER A 71 -5.98 38.36 10.16
N GLU A 72 -7.08 39.07 9.87
CA GLU A 72 -7.82 39.83 10.88
C GLU A 72 -8.57 38.93 11.88
N CYS A 73 -9.15 37.83 11.39
CA CYS A 73 -9.76 36.79 12.21
C CYS A 73 -9.89 35.47 11.44
N PRO A 74 -10.06 34.32 12.13
CA PRO A 74 -10.33 33.06 11.47
C PRO A 74 -11.64 33.11 10.68
N LYS A 75 -11.55 32.84 9.37
CA LYS A 75 -12.69 32.84 8.45
C LYS A 75 -12.76 31.52 7.70
N SER A 76 -13.95 30.94 7.61
CA SER A 76 -14.18 29.71 6.85
C SER A 76 -15.52 29.72 6.09
N TYR A 77 -15.60 28.91 5.04
CA TYR A 77 -16.78 28.74 4.21
C TYR A 77 -17.42 27.37 4.49
N ALA A 78 -18.69 27.39 4.90
CA ALA A 78 -19.42 26.17 5.28
C ALA A 78 -20.24 25.59 4.11
N PHE A 79 -20.03 24.31 3.82
CA PHE A 79 -20.84 23.51 2.91
C PHE A 79 -21.62 22.46 3.70
N LYS A 80 -22.89 22.26 3.32
CA LYS A 80 -23.77 21.27 3.96
C LYS A 80 -23.34 19.86 3.53
N GLY A 81 -22.87 19.04 4.48
CA GLY A 81 -22.35 17.70 4.18
C GLY A 81 -23.37 16.72 3.59
N SER A 82 -24.66 16.96 3.76
CA SER A 82 -25.72 16.11 3.19
C SER A 82 -26.07 16.46 1.73
N LYS A 83 -25.51 17.54 1.17
CA LYS A 83 -25.85 18.04 -0.18
C LYS A 83 -24.76 17.62 -1.18
N GLU A 84 -25.19 17.23 -2.37
CA GLU A 84 -24.29 17.04 -3.50
C GLU A 84 -24.00 18.38 -4.19
N TYR A 85 -22.72 18.64 -4.45
CA TYR A 85 -22.24 19.86 -5.09
C TYR A 85 -21.49 19.53 -6.38
N ASN A 86 -21.81 20.26 -7.46
CA ASN A 86 -21.01 20.24 -8.68
C ASN A 86 -19.69 20.99 -8.44
N PRO A 87 -18.53 20.52 -8.96
CA PRO A 87 -17.27 21.25 -8.85
C PRO A 87 -17.32 22.73 -9.24
N ILE A 88 -18.01 23.07 -10.33
CA ILE A 88 -18.17 24.47 -10.79
C ILE A 88 -18.93 25.28 -9.74
N GLN A 89 -19.98 24.70 -9.15
CA GLN A 89 -20.76 25.35 -8.10
C GLN A 89 -19.90 25.64 -6.86
N VAL A 90 -19.02 24.71 -6.47
CA VAL A 90 -18.07 24.93 -5.36
C VAL A 90 -17.13 26.09 -5.69
N GLN A 91 -16.57 26.11 -6.89
CA GLN A 91 -15.66 27.16 -7.34
C GLN A 91 -16.35 28.53 -7.39
N GLU A 92 -17.61 28.62 -7.84
CA GLU A 92 -18.40 29.87 -7.81
C GLU A 92 -18.68 30.33 -6.38
N MET A 93 -19.07 29.41 -5.48
CA MET A 93 -19.36 29.72 -4.07
C MET A 93 -18.13 30.23 -3.31
N LEU A 94 -16.94 29.74 -3.65
CA LEU A 94 -15.67 30.20 -3.09
C LEU A 94 -15.13 31.46 -3.78
N GLY A 95 -15.75 31.90 -4.88
CA GLY A 95 -15.30 33.02 -5.70
C GLY A 95 -14.02 32.72 -6.49
N LEU A 96 -13.71 31.44 -6.75
CA LEU A 96 -12.58 30.99 -7.57
C LEU A 96 -12.83 31.24 -9.06
N ILE A 97 -14.09 31.23 -9.47
CA ILE A 97 -14.55 31.57 -10.83
C ILE A 97 -15.74 32.53 -10.76
N ALA A 98 -15.88 33.38 -11.78
CA ALA A 98 -17.03 34.28 -11.90
C ALA A 98 -18.30 33.49 -12.26
N GLN A 99 -19.45 33.87 -11.68
CA GLN A 99 -20.73 33.21 -11.92
C GLN A 99 -21.07 33.14 -13.41
N GLY A 100 -21.36 31.93 -13.91
CA GLY A 100 -21.77 31.70 -15.29
C GLY A 100 -20.64 31.73 -16.34
N GLN A 101 -19.37 31.81 -15.94
CA GLN A 101 -18.25 31.63 -16.87
C GLN A 101 -17.82 30.17 -16.97
N GLN A 102 -17.55 29.72 -18.20
CA GLN A 102 -16.86 28.45 -18.41
C GLN A 102 -15.43 28.54 -17.89
N PRO A 103 -14.87 27.47 -17.28
CA PRO A 103 -13.50 27.47 -16.78
C PRO A 103 -12.53 27.75 -17.93
N LYS A 104 -11.98 28.97 -17.99
CA LYS A 104 -10.91 29.30 -18.93
C LYS A 104 -9.62 28.65 -18.46
N GLN A 105 -8.88 28.05 -19.40
CA GLN A 105 -7.49 27.64 -19.17
C GLN A 105 -6.66 28.88 -18.88
N GLY A 106 -6.16 28.99 -17.64
CA GLY A 106 -5.43 30.15 -17.13
C GLY A 106 -6.12 30.74 -15.91
N MET A 107 -6.12 29.99 -14.81
CA MET A 107 -6.70 30.42 -13.53
C MET A 107 -5.73 31.36 -12.82
N ASN A 108 -6.27 32.44 -12.26
CA ASN A 108 -5.48 33.45 -11.58
C ASN A 108 -5.04 32.92 -10.21
N LEU A 109 -3.73 32.72 -10.04
CA LEU A 109 -3.13 32.32 -8.77
C LEU A 109 -3.53 33.28 -7.62
N ASP A 110 -3.78 34.55 -7.92
CA ASP A 110 -4.16 35.53 -6.89
C ASP A 110 -5.51 35.26 -6.23
N VAL A 111 -6.43 34.57 -6.91
CA VAL A 111 -7.73 34.23 -6.34
C VAL A 111 -7.61 33.00 -5.44
N ILE A 112 -6.75 32.03 -5.80
CA ILE A 112 -6.54 30.81 -5.00
C ILE A 112 -5.66 31.05 -3.77
N LYS A 113 -4.82 32.10 -3.81
CA LYS A 113 -4.00 32.60 -2.68
C LYS A 113 -4.79 32.99 -1.44
N ARG A 114 -6.11 32.93 -1.47
CA ARG A 114 -6.96 33.08 -0.28
C ARG A 114 -7.02 31.81 0.57
N PHE A 115 -6.95 30.65 -0.10
CA PHE A 115 -7.13 29.33 0.52
C PHE A 115 -5.84 28.49 0.51
N LEU A 116 -4.97 28.71 -0.48
CA LEU A 116 -3.67 28.06 -0.61
C LEU A 116 -2.58 29.13 -0.58
N LEU A 117 -1.81 29.20 0.50
CA LEU A 117 -0.70 30.16 0.65
C LEU A 117 0.62 29.44 0.91
N PRO A 118 1.76 30.03 0.54
CA PRO A 118 3.06 29.60 1.04
C PRO A 118 3.05 29.47 2.57
N LEU A 119 3.65 28.41 3.09
CA LEU A 119 3.65 28.12 4.52
C LEU A 119 4.23 29.28 5.32
N ASN A 120 5.36 29.85 4.88
CA ASN A 120 5.98 31.00 5.56
C ASN A 120 5.10 32.26 5.62
N GLU A 121 4.07 32.38 4.78
CA GLU A 121 3.13 33.52 4.80
C GLU A 121 1.94 33.27 5.74
N CYS A 122 1.59 32.01 6.02
CA CYS A 122 0.38 31.64 6.78
C CYS A 122 0.65 30.77 8.01
N GLU A 123 1.91 30.49 8.35
CA GLU A 123 2.30 29.58 9.45
C GLU A 123 1.62 29.93 10.77
N PHE A 124 1.62 31.21 11.16
CA PHE A 124 0.98 31.65 12.39
C PHE A 124 -0.54 31.44 12.35
N THR A 125 -1.20 31.87 11.27
CA THR A 125 -2.65 31.72 11.08
C THR A 125 -3.05 30.25 11.09
N LEU A 126 -2.30 29.39 10.41
CA LEU A 126 -2.56 27.96 10.34
C LEU A 126 -2.40 27.30 11.71
N ASN A 127 -1.31 27.59 12.44
CA ASN A 127 -1.13 27.06 13.80
C ASN A 127 -2.23 27.54 14.76
N SER A 128 -2.62 28.82 14.71
CA SER A 128 -3.72 29.33 15.52
C SER A 128 -5.05 28.63 15.22
N ILE A 129 -5.36 28.38 13.95
CA ILE A 129 -6.58 27.61 13.59
C ILE A 129 -6.48 26.17 14.09
N LEU A 130 -5.30 25.55 13.98
CA LEU A 130 -5.04 24.20 14.46
C LEU A 130 -5.24 24.12 15.98
N ASP A 131 -4.65 25.03 16.75
CA ASP A 131 -4.79 25.11 18.22
C ASP A 131 -6.25 25.20 18.65
N ASP A 132 -7.04 26.00 17.92
CA ASP A 132 -8.47 26.23 18.18
C ASP A 132 -9.39 25.12 17.63
N LEU A 133 -8.88 24.07 16.97
CA LEU A 133 -9.71 22.97 16.50
C LEU A 133 -10.35 22.25 17.68
N GLN A 134 -11.63 21.89 17.50
CA GLN A 134 -12.44 21.19 18.47
C GLN A 134 -13.19 20.05 17.76
N PRO A 135 -13.59 18.99 18.49
CA PRO A 135 -14.51 17.99 17.97
C PRO A 135 -15.79 18.62 17.40
N ASP A 136 -16.38 17.96 16.40
CA ASP A 136 -17.59 18.44 15.73
C ASP A 136 -18.69 18.69 16.78
N PRO A 137 -19.22 19.92 16.92
CA PRO A 137 -20.02 20.31 18.09
C PRO A 137 -21.45 19.73 18.09
N TRP A 138 -21.79 18.89 17.11
CA TRP A 138 -23.14 18.34 16.97
C TRP A 138 -23.32 17.13 17.87
N ILE A 139 -24.35 17.21 18.72
CA ILE A 139 -24.75 16.10 19.60
C ILE A 139 -25.12 14.88 18.74
N VAL A 140 -24.47 13.75 19.03
CA VAL A 140 -24.79 12.45 18.45
C VAL A 140 -25.93 11.81 19.25
N PRO A 141 -27.10 11.53 18.65
CA PRO A 141 -28.19 10.86 19.35
C PRO A 141 -27.77 9.45 19.82
N GLN A 142 -28.37 8.99 20.92
CA GLN A 142 -28.14 7.62 21.39
C GLN A 142 -28.51 6.60 20.31
N GLY A 143 -27.61 5.66 20.02
CA GLY A 143 -27.83 4.65 18.99
C GLY A 143 -27.48 5.11 17.57
N GLU A 144 -26.91 6.30 17.39
CA GLU A 144 -26.40 6.80 16.12
C GLU A 144 -24.88 6.98 16.13
N ARG A 145 -24.31 7.00 14.93
CA ARG A 145 -22.93 7.37 14.62
C ARG A 145 -22.82 8.87 14.42
N GLU A 146 -21.60 9.38 14.47
CA GLU A 146 -21.26 10.74 14.08
C GLU A 146 -21.67 11.01 12.62
N GLN A 147 -22.10 12.24 12.36
CA GLN A 147 -22.42 12.68 11.00
C GLN A 147 -21.13 13.07 10.28
N ARG A 148 -20.71 12.24 9.31
CA ARG A 148 -19.42 12.39 8.63
C ARG A 148 -19.61 12.55 7.13
N ALA A 149 -19.25 13.71 6.60
CA ALA A 149 -19.43 14.09 5.20
C ALA A 149 -18.16 13.91 4.34
N SER A 150 -17.44 12.80 4.50
CA SER A 150 -16.14 12.56 3.86
C SER A 150 -16.17 12.74 2.33
N GLY A 151 -17.22 12.26 1.67
CA GLY A 151 -17.34 12.39 0.21
C GLY A 151 -17.47 13.84 -0.24
N VAL A 152 -18.28 14.65 0.47
CA VAL A 152 -18.39 16.09 0.19
C VAL A 152 -17.07 16.80 0.47
N ALA A 153 -16.38 16.47 1.56
CA ALA A 153 -15.08 17.05 1.91
C ALA A 153 -14.06 16.83 0.78
N LEU A 154 -13.92 15.59 0.30
CA LEU A 154 -13.05 15.25 -0.82
C LEU A 154 -13.47 15.94 -2.13
N ASN A 155 -14.78 16.05 -2.40
CA ASN A 155 -15.27 16.77 -3.58
C ASN A 155 -14.96 18.26 -3.55
N VAL A 156 -15.15 18.92 -2.40
CA VAL A 156 -14.82 20.34 -2.19
C VAL A 156 -13.31 20.55 -2.34
N ALA A 157 -12.51 19.73 -1.67
CA ALA A 157 -11.05 19.77 -1.76
C ALA A 157 -10.56 19.62 -3.20
N MET A 158 -11.07 18.63 -3.93
CA MET A 158 -10.73 18.45 -5.35
C MET A 158 -11.15 19.63 -6.22
N SER A 159 -12.28 20.29 -5.91
CA SER A 159 -12.74 21.45 -6.68
C SER A 159 -11.83 22.67 -6.48
N ILE A 160 -11.20 22.81 -5.31
CA ILE A 160 -10.18 23.84 -5.05
C ILE A 160 -8.89 23.48 -5.81
N ILE A 161 -8.41 22.25 -5.71
CA ILE A 161 -7.17 21.83 -6.40
C ILE A 161 -7.32 21.88 -7.92
N GLU A 162 -8.50 21.55 -8.47
CA GLU A 162 -8.80 21.75 -9.90
C GLU A 162 -8.74 23.22 -10.32
N ALA A 163 -8.95 24.16 -9.39
CA ALA A 163 -8.81 25.58 -9.66
C ALA A 163 -7.35 26.06 -9.62
N CYS A 164 -6.43 25.22 -9.13
CA CYS A 164 -5.03 25.58 -8.97
C CYS A 164 -4.26 25.41 -10.29
N PRO A 165 -3.48 26.40 -10.74
CA PRO A 165 -2.66 26.27 -11.94
C PRO A 165 -1.39 25.42 -11.74
N ILE A 166 -1.02 25.10 -10.50
CA ILE A 166 0.21 24.39 -10.14
C ILE A 166 -0.06 22.87 -10.14
N GLN A 167 0.82 22.11 -10.80
CA GLN A 167 0.69 20.66 -10.89
C GLN A 167 1.39 19.94 -9.73
N GLY A 168 1.00 18.69 -9.49
CA GLY A 168 1.61 17.85 -8.44
C GLY A 168 1.11 18.18 -7.04
N SER A 169 -0.14 18.62 -6.91
CA SER A 169 -0.77 18.82 -5.60
C SER A 169 -0.98 17.50 -4.87
N ARG A 170 -0.80 17.50 -3.55
CA ARG A 170 -1.06 16.35 -2.68
C ARG A 170 -2.15 16.70 -1.66
N LEU A 171 -3.27 15.97 -1.75
CA LEU A 171 -4.38 16.05 -0.81
C LEU A 171 -4.17 14.99 0.27
N MET A 172 -4.16 15.39 1.53
CA MET A 172 -3.99 14.51 2.69
C MET A 172 -5.33 14.38 3.40
N PHE A 173 -6.01 13.25 3.20
CA PHE A 173 -7.35 13.01 3.74
C PHE A 173 -7.27 12.19 5.02
N PHE A 174 -7.67 12.79 6.14
CA PHE A 174 -7.74 12.16 7.45
C PHE A 174 -9.17 11.77 7.78
N THR A 175 -9.38 10.55 8.27
CA THR A 175 -10.69 10.07 8.69
C THR A 175 -10.56 9.10 9.86
N GLY A 176 -11.42 9.26 10.87
CA GLY A 176 -11.58 8.33 11.99
C GLY A 176 -12.85 7.50 11.97
N GLY A 177 -13.47 7.33 10.80
CA GLY A 177 -14.69 6.53 10.68
C GLY A 177 -15.33 6.59 9.29
N PRO A 178 -16.45 5.88 9.08
CA PRO A 178 -17.10 5.78 7.78
C PRO A 178 -17.87 7.04 7.42
N CYS A 179 -17.95 7.35 6.12
CA CYS A 179 -18.82 8.40 5.62
C CYS A 179 -20.30 8.03 5.87
N THR A 180 -21.01 8.80 6.70
CA THR A 180 -22.39 8.48 7.12
C THR A 180 -23.45 9.35 6.47
N ILE A 181 -23.07 10.48 5.86
CA ILE A 181 -24.01 11.41 5.20
C ILE A 181 -23.50 11.87 3.83
N GLY A 182 -24.44 12.20 2.94
CA GLY A 182 -24.15 12.78 1.64
C GLY A 182 -23.59 11.80 0.61
N PRO A 183 -23.06 12.30 -0.51
CA PRO A 183 -22.36 11.49 -1.51
C PRO A 183 -21.17 10.74 -0.90
N GLY A 184 -20.92 9.52 -1.38
CA GLY A 184 -19.86 8.67 -0.84
C GLY A 184 -20.20 7.97 0.48
N GLN A 185 -21.48 7.94 0.87
CA GLN A 185 -21.94 7.25 2.08
C GLN A 185 -21.58 5.76 2.06
N ILE A 186 -20.99 5.28 3.15
CA ILE A 186 -20.58 3.89 3.40
C ILE A 186 -21.66 3.15 4.18
N ILE A 187 -22.22 3.81 5.21
CA ILE A 187 -23.23 3.25 6.11
C ILE A 187 -24.21 4.33 6.58
N GLY A 188 -25.40 3.96 7.06
CA GLY A 188 -26.32 4.86 7.72
C GLY A 188 -25.88 5.28 9.11
N LEU A 189 -26.59 6.26 9.67
CA LEU A 189 -26.31 6.80 11.00
C LEU A 189 -26.59 5.79 12.11
N LYS A 190 -27.62 4.97 11.99
CA LYS A 190 -28.04 4.11 13.09
C LYS A 190 -27.07 2.94 13.32
N LEU A 191 -26.66 2.73 14.57
CA LEU A 191 -25.77 1.64 14.98
C LEU A 191 -26.38 0.25 14.78
N GLU A 192 -27.71 0.15 14.62
CA GLU A 192 -28.39 -1.10 14.23
C GLU A 192 -28.03 -1.57 12.81
N GLU A 193 -27.62 -0.65 11.93
CA GLU A 193 -27.05 -1.02 10.64
C GLU A 193 -25.61 -1.48 10.83
N ASN A 194 -25.26 -2.66 10.33
CA ASN A 194 -23.90 -3.20 10.42
C ASN A 194 -23.08 -2.85 9.17
N LEU A 195 -21.76 -2.73 9.34
CA LEU A 195 -20.83 -2.60 8.21
C LEU A 195 -20.76 -3.90 7.41
N ARG A 196 -20.62 -3.76 6.09
CA ARG A 196 -20.45 -4.88 5.17
C ARG A 196 -19.23 -5.74 5.50
N SER A 197 -19.42 -7.06 5.41
CA SER A 197 -18.40 -8.11 5.43
C SER A 197 -18.21 -8.73 4.03
N TYR A 198 -17.22 -9.61 3.87
CA TYR A 198 -17.08 -10.38 2.63
C TYR A 198 -18.29 -11.28 2.34
N TYR A 199 -18.98 -11.78 3.37
CA TYR A 199 -20.23 -12.50 3.18
C TYR A 199 -21.28 -11.61 2.52
N ASP A 200 -21.42 -10.38 3.00
CA ASP A 200 -22.39 -9.40 2.49
C ASP A 200 -22.08 -8.98 1.05
N LEU A 201 -20.79 -8.81 0.72
CA LEU A 201 -20.33 -8.49 -0.63
C LEU A 201 -20.64 -9.64 -1.60
N ASN A 202 -20.35 -10.87 -1.22
CA ASN A 202 -20.53 -12.05 -2.08
C ASN A 202 -22.01 -12.42 -2.26
N LYS A 203 -22.84 -12.20 -1.23
CA LYS A 203 -24.28 -12.47 -1.27
C LYS A 203 -25.12 -11.26 -1.69
N GLU A 204 -24.49 -10.11 -1.91
CA GLU A 204 -25.13 -8.82 -2.19
C GLU A 204 -26.29 -8.53 -1.22
N THR A 205 -26.04 -8.66 0.09
CA THR A 205 -27.04 -8.40 1.13
C THR A 205 -27.33 -6.89 1.26
N GLU A 206 -28.36 -6.53 2.02
CA GLU A 206 -28.69 -5.13 2.33
C GLU A 206 -27.53 -4.35 2.95
N MET A 207 -26.60 -5.01 3.67
CA MET A 207 -25.42 -4.35 4.25
C MET A 207 -24.44 -3.86 3.17
N ALA A 208 -24.48 -4.44 1.96
CA ALA A 208 -23.67 -4.04 0.82
C ALA A 208 -24.37 -3.02 -0.11
N LYS A 209 -25.56 -2.51 0.25
CA LYS A 209 -26.40 -1.63 -0.61
C LYS A 209 -25.67 -0.39 -1.13
N HIS A 210 -24.74 0.17 -0.35
CA HIS A 210 -24.00 1.39 -0.72
C HIS A 210 -22.79 1.14 -1.63
N VAL A 211 -22.20 -0.05 -1.59
CA VAL A 211 -20.86 -0.33 -2.13
C VAL A 211 -20.74 0.07 -3.60
N LYS A 212 -21.63 -0.41 -4.47
CA LYS A 212 -21.55 -0.14 -5.93
C LYS A 212 -21.64 1.36 -6.26
N LYS A 213 -22.58 2.08 -5.63
CA LYS A 213 -22.77 3.53 -5.85
C LYS A 213 -21.57 4.32 -5.33
N THR A 214 -21.08 3.97 -4.15
CA THR A 214 -20.02 4.69 -3.46
C THR A 214 -18.65 4.45 -4.10
N THR A 215 -18.35 3.23 -4.51
CA THR A 215 -17.15 2.92 -5.31
C THR A 215 -17.12 3.75 -6.60
N LYS A 216 -18.24 3.86 -7.32
CA LYS A 216 -18.31 4.69 -8.54
C LYS A 216 -18.07 6.17 -8.25
N TYR A 217 -18.57 6.67 -7.12
CA TYR A 217 -18.37 8.05 -6.70
C TYR A 217 -16.88 8.37 -6.49
N TYR A 218 -16.18 7.54 -5.69
CA TYR A 218 -14.74 7.71 -5.43
C TYR A 218 -13.88 7.49 -6.69
N GLN A 219 -14.27 6.57 -7.58
CA GLN A 219 -13.62 6.44 -8.87
C GLN A 219 -13.74 7.73 -9.71
N GLY A 220 -14.85 8.45 -9.62
CA GLY A 220 -15.03 9.75 -10.26
C GLY A 220 -14.06 10.81 -9.71
N ILE A 221 -13.86 10.84 -8.39
CA ILE A 221 -12.86 11.69 -7.73
C ILE A 221 -11.44 11.34 -8.20
N ALA A 222 -11.10 10.05 -8.27
CA ALA A 222 -9.80 9.60 -8.76
C ALA A 222 -9.54 10.06 -10.21
N GLN A 223 -10.53 9.96 -11.11
CA GLN A 223 -10.39 10.42 -12.49
C GLN A 223 -10.15 11.94 -12.59
N ARG A 224 -10.80 12.73 -11.73
CA ARG A 224 -10.56 14.18 -11.63
C ARG A 224 -9.12 14.46 -11.22
N ALA A 225 -8.62 13.80 -10.18
CA ALA A 225 -7.25 13.94 -9.70
C ALA A 225 -6.20 13.59 -10.78
N ILE A 226 -6.39 12.47 -11.49
CA ILE A 226 -5.51 12.05 -12.59
C ILE A 226 -5.43 13.12 -13.68
N LYS A 227 -6.56 13.74 -14.04
CA LYS A 227 -6.63 14.75 -15.11
C LYS A 227 -5.77 15.97 -14.83
N ILE A 228 -5.67 16.36 -13.56
CA ILE A 228 -4.89 17.54 -13.10
C ILE A 228 -3.54 17.16 -12.47
N LEU A 229 -3.18 15.88 -12.50
CA LEU A 229 -1.95 15.34 -11.92
C LEU A 229 -1.83 15.52 -10.39
N ALA A 230 -2.95 15.46 -9.68
CA ALA A 230 -3.01 15.51 -8.22
C ALA A 230 -2.97 14.11 -7.58
N THR A 231 -2.38 14.04 -6.40
CA THR A 231 -2.24 12.83 -5.56
C THR A 231 -3.18 12.93 -4.37
N ILE A 232 -3.84 11.83 -3.99
CA ILE A 232 -4.73 11.77 -2.82
C ILE A 232 -4.24 10.68 -1.86
N ASP A 233 -3.78 11.08 -0.68
CA ASP A 233 -3.42 10.18 0.40
C ASP A 233 -4.63 9.95 1.33
N ILE A 234 -4.71 8.76 1.93
CA ILE A 234 -5.75 8.36 2.89
C ILE A 234 -5.07 7.95 4.20
N TYR A 235 -5.43 8.64 5.28
CA TYR A 235 -5.04 8.35 6.65
C TYR A 235 -6.30 7.95 7.43
N GLY A 236 -6.56 6.65 7.51
CA GLY A 236 -7.73 6.08 8.17
C GLY A 236 -7.38 5.48 9.52
N PHE A 237 -7.78 6.14 10.61
CA PHE A 237 -7.47 5.70 11.97
C PHE A 237 -8.77 5.50 12.74
N SER A 238 -9.26 4.26 12.74
CA SER A 238 -10.59 3.91 13.23
C SER A 238 -10.58 2.49 13.79
N ALA A 239 -11.24 2.29 14.92
CA ALA A 239 -11.41 0.97 15.53
C ALA A 239 -12.28 0.01 14.68
N ASP A 240 -13.14 0.56 13.82
CA ASP A 240 -13.94 -0.20 12.84
C ASP A 240 -13.66 0.28 11.40
N GLN A 241 -14.33 -0.29 10.40
CA GLN A 241 -14.12 0.05 9.00
C GLN A 241 -14.59 1.47 8.67
N PHE A 242 -13.82 2.18 7.85
CA PHE A 242 -14.13 3.55 7.42
C PHE A 242 -14.53 3.65 5.94
N GLY A 243 -14.52 2.53 5.21
CA GLY A 243 -14.90 2.47 3.80
C GLY A 243 -13.72 2.48 2.83
N LEU A 244 -12.55 2.01 3.25
CA LEU A 244 -11.37 1.91 2.39
C LEU A 244 -11.66 1.12 1.11
N LEU A 245 -12.41 0.02 1.18
CA LEU A 245 -12.78 -0.78 -0.01
C LEU A 245 -13.35 0.10 -1.13
N GLU A 246 -14.28 0.98 -0.79
CA GLU A 246 -14.97 1.84 -1.75
C GLU A 246 -14.11 3.01 -2.22
N MET A 247 -13.24 3.54 -1.34
CA MET A 247 -12.43 4.72 -1.65
C MET A 247 -11.01 4.42 -2.15
N LYS A 248 -10.49 3.19 -2.02
CA LYS A 248 -9.09 2.81 -2.35
C LYS A 248 -8.61 3.32 -3.71
N SER A 249 -9.53 3.46 -4.67
CA SER A 249 -9.21 3.97 -6.00
C SER A 249 -8.64 5.38 -6.01
N ILE A 250 -8.94 6.24 -5.02
CA ILE A 250 -8.41 7.62 -4.98
C ILE A 250 -6.92 7.64 -4.65
N SER A 251 -6.43 6.73 -3.82
CA SER A 251 -5.01 6.60 -3.51
C SER A 251 -4.28 5.71 -4.52
N GLU A 252 -4.79 4.50 -4.77
CA GLU A 252 -4.14 3.51 -5.66
C GLU A 252 -3.92 4.06 -7.08
N LYS A 253 -4.90 4.80 -7.63
CA LYS A 253 -4.81 5.32 -9.00
C LYS A 253 -4.02 6.62 -9.12
N THR A 254 -3.74 7.29 -8.01
CA THR A 254 -3.01 8.56 -7.97
C THR A 254 -1.61 8.46 -7.35
N GLY A 255 -1.20 7.25 -6.95
CA GLY A 255 0.08 7.04 -6.26
C GLY A 255 0.10 7.56 -4.83
N GLY A 256 -1.08 7.83 -4.27
CA GLY A 256 -1.24 8.31 -2.91
C GLY A 256 -0.93 7.24 -1.86
N TYR A 257 -0.61 7.71 -0.66
CA TYR A 257 -0.45 6.84 0.50
C TYR A 257 -1.81 6.33 0.97
N THR A 258 -1.83 5.11 1.52
CA THR A 258 -2.97 4.58 2.26
C THR A 258 -2.42 4.02 3.54
N ILE A 259 -2.88 4.55 4.66
CA ILE A 259 -2.40 4.22 5.99
C ILE A 259 -3.61 3.92 6.83
N VAL A 260 -3.60 2.74 7.46
CA VAL A 260 -4.70 2.24 8.27
C VAL A 260 -4.18 1.81 9.62
N ASN A 261 -4.80 2.31 10.68
CA ASN A 261 -4.60 1.82 12.04
C ASN A 261 -5.85 2.10 12.89
N GLU A 262 -5.79 1.81 14.19
CA GLU A 262 -6.93 1.98 15.10
C GLU A 262 -7.07 3.43 15.60
N GLU A 263 -5.95 4.08 15.97
CA GLU A 263 -5.95 5.36 16.69
C GLU A 263 -4.87 6.32 16.15
N PHE A 264 -5.22 7.59 15.97
CA PHE A 264 -4.29 8.69 15.72
C PHE A 264 -3.36 8.90 16.93
N ASN A 265 -3.81 8.65 18.17
CA ASN A 265 -2.95 8.71 19.35
C ASN A 265 -2.03 7.47 19.49
N SER A 266 -1.37 7.10 18.40
CA SER A 266 -0.48 5.95 18.34
C SER A 266 0.92 6.35 17.86
N GLU A 267 1.94 5.65 18.35
CA GLU A 267 3.31 5.81 17.85
C GLU A 267 3.44 5.50 16.34
N PRO A 268 2.79 4.44 15.79
CA PRO A 268 2.80 4.21 14.36
C PRO A 268 2.25 5.37 13.53
N PHE A 269 1.20 6.07 13.97
CA PHE A 269 0.71 7.26 13.28
C PHE A 269 1.76 8.37 13.26
N ARG A 270 2.23 8.78 14.43
CA ARG A 270 3.18 9.89 14.60
C ARG A 270 4.44 9.68 13.77
N GLU A 271 5.04 8.49 13.87
CA GLU A 271 6.25 8.18 13.10
C GLU A 271 5.99 8.08 11.60
N THR A 272 4.89 7.44 11.19
CA THR A 272 4.55 7.34 9.78
C THR A 272 4.31 8.73 9.17
N PHE A 273 3.60 9.59 9.88
CA PHE A 273 3.27 10.93 9.38
C PHE A 273 4.52 11.80 9.29
N ARG A 274 5.39 11.76 10.31
CA ARG A 274 6.71 12.41 10.30
C ARG A 274 7.56 11.99 9.11
N LYS A 275 7.59 10.69 8.80
CA LYS A 275 8.39 10.11 7.70
C LYS A 275 8.02 10.60 6.30
N ILE A 276 6.77 11.04 6.08
CA ILE A 276 6.35 11.58 4.78
C ILE A 276 7.18 12.82 4.42
N PHE A 277 7.50 13.62 5.42
CA PHE A 277 8.21 14.88 5.27
C PHE A 277 9.72 14.76 5.51
N GLU A 278 10.22 13.54 5.76
CA GLU A 278 11.66 13.34 5.91
C GLU A 278 12.40 13.78 4.65
N LYS A 279 13.49 14.51 4.90
CA LYS A 279 14.38 14.99 3.86
C LYS A 279 15.50 13.98 3.60
N ASN A 280 16.01 13.97 2.38
CA ASN A 280 17.21 13.23 2.02
C ASN A 280 18.47 14.04 2.38
N GLN A 281 19.65 13.53 2.04
CA GLN A 281 20.93 14.22 2.27
C GLN A 281 21.07 15.57 1.54
N GLN A 282 20.19 15.85 0.57
CA GLN A 282 20.14 17.09 -0.20
C GLN A 282 19.07 18.07 0.32
N GLU A 283 18.50 17.81 1.50
CA GLU A 283 17.41 18.61 2.10
C GLU A 283 16.10 18.61 1.28
N GLU A 284 15.94 17.65 0.37
CA GLU A 284 14.74 17.46 -0.45
C GLU A 284 13.82 16.40 0.17
N LEU A 285 12.50 16.59 0.07
CA LEU A 285 11.52 15.54 0.46
C LEU A 285 11.77 14.24 -0.32
N ARG A 286 11.37 13.09 0.24
CA ARG A 286 11.65 11.77 -0.33
C ARG A 286 10.60 11.25 -1.32
N PHE A 287 9.77 12.12 -1.88
CA PHE A 287 8.76 11.76 -2.86
C PHE A 287 8.70 12.75 -4.03
N ALA A 288 8.32 12.22 -5.19
CA ALA A 288 8.01 12.97 -6.39
C ALA A 288 6.49 13.07 -6.60
N SER A 289 6.08 14.02 -7.43
CA SER A 289 4.68 14.24 -7.79
C SER A 289 4.49 14.34 -9.30
N ALA A 290 3.23 14.31 -9.74
CA ALA A 290 2.83 14.44 -11.15
C ALA A 290 3.55 13.44 -12.10
N ALA A 291 3.95 12.28 -11.59
CA ALA A 291 4.75 11.32 -12.34
C ALA A 291 3.95 10.63 -13.45
N LYS A 292 4.58 10.47 -14.60
CA LYS A 292 4.09 9.70 -15.76
C LYS A 292 5.22 8.82 -16.27
N ILE A 293 4.90 7.57 -16.57
CA ILE A 293 5.85 6.61 -17.13
C ILE A 293 5.40 6.19 -18.52
N GLU A 294 6.31 6.24 -19.49
CA GLU A 294 6.13 5.73 -20.85
C GLU A 294 7.11 4.59 -21.11
N MET A 295 6.60 3.49 -21.65
CA MET A 295 7.38 2.30 -21.98
C MET A 295 7.51 2.15 -23.49
N PHE A 296 8.73 1.85 -23.92
CA PHE A 296 9.07 1.55 -25.30
C PHE A 296 9.68 0.15 -25.36
N VAL A 297 9.23 -0.65 -26.33
CA VAL A 297 9.72 -2.01 -26.56
C VAL A 297 10.07 -2.21 -28.03
N CYS A 298 10.95 -3.16 -28.32
CA CYS A 298 11.24 -3.54 -29.70
C CYS A 298 10.02 -4.18 -30.39
N LYS A 299 10.01 -4.22 -31.73
CA LYS A 299 8.88 -4.69 -32.55
C LYS A 299 8.48 -6.15 -32.30
N GLU A 300 9.40 -6.94 -31.77
CA GLU A 300 9.19 -8.34 -31.38
C GLU A 300 8.32 -8.49 -30.12
N LEU A 301 8.05 -7.40 -29.41
CA LEU A 301 7.29 -7.38 -28.17
C LEU A 301 6.04 -6.50 -28.26
N LYS A 302 5.06 -6.83 -27.44
CA LYS A 302 3.84 -6.05 -27.22
C LYS A 302 3.64 -5.82 -25.73
N ILE A 303 3.09 -4.67 -25.39
CA ILE A 303 2.80 -4.25 -24.02
C ILE A 303 1.36 -4.66 -23.69
N GLN A 304 1.17 -5.59 -22.76
CA GLN A 304 -0.16 -6.00 -22.29
C GLN A 304 -0.72 -5.01 -21.26
N GLY A 305 0.13 -4.49 -20.37
CA GLY A 305 -0.25 -3.45 -19.42
C GLY A 305 0.66 -3.37 -18.20
N GLY A 306 0.23 -2.56 -17.22
CA GLY A 306 0.91 -2.37 -15.94
C GLY A 306 0.03 -2.77 -14.75
N ILE A 307 0.63 -3.38 -13.71
CA ILE A 307 -0.02 -3.64 -12.41
C ILE A 307 0.80 -2.98 -11.30
N GLY A 308 0.14 -2.19 -10.45
CA GLY A 308 0.77 -1.38 -9.41
C GLY A 308 0.08 -0.02 -9.29
N PRO A 309 0.69 0.96 -8.60
CA PRO A 309 0.14 2.31 -8.40
C PRO A 309 0.24 3.13 -9.69
N CYS A 310 -0.58 2.77 -10.68
CA CYS A 310 -0.58 3.41 -11.99
C CYS A 310 -1.98 3.40 -12.61
N SER A 311 -2.21 4.32 -13.54
CA SER A 311 -3.46 4.46 -14.29
C SER A 311 -3.18 4.60 -15.77
N SER A 312 -3.85 3.79 -16.60
CA SER A 312 -3.69 3.84 -18.05
C SER A 312 -4.06 5.23 -18.60
N MET A 313 -3.16 5.85 -19.36
CA MET A 313 -3.45 7.10 -20.07
C MET A 313 -4.10 6.87 -21.44
N LYS A 314 -4.40 5.61 -21.79
CA LYS A 314 -5.07 5.20 -23.04
C LYS A 314 -4.34 5.70 -24.30
N LYS A 315 -3.02 5.90 -24.21
CA LYS A 315 -2.15 6.18 -25.35
C LYS A 315 -1.90 4.89 -26.11
N GLY A 316 -2.58 4.70 -27.24
CA GLY A 316 -2.41 3.54 -28.12
C GLY A 316 -1.12 3.59 -28.92
N GLY A 317 -0.87 2.58 -29.74
CA GLY A 317 0.27 2.55 -30.65
C GLY A 317 0.66 1.13 -31.08
N PRO A 318 1.63 1.00 -32.00
CA PRO A 318 2.05 -0.29 -32.53
C PRO A 318 2.71 -1.20 -31.49
N MET A 319 3.11 -0.68 -30.34
CA MET A 319 3.69 -1.46 -29.24
C MET A 319 2.64 -2.04 -28.29
N VAL A 320 1.38 -1.61 -28.38
CA VAL A 320 0.32 -2.03 -27.44
C VAL A 320 -0.26 -3.37 -27.89
N SER A 321 -0.47 -4.28 -26.93
CA SER A 321 -1.12 -5.58 -27.16
C SER A 321 -2.64 -5.43 -27.29
N GLU A 322 -3.25 -6.30 -28.08
CA GLU A 322 -4.71 -6.42 -28.19
C GLU A 322 -5.34 -7.13 -26.98
N VAL A 323 -4.53 -7.86 -26.19
CA VAL A 323 -4.94 -8.55 -24.97
C VAL A 323 -4.44 -7.75 -23.76
N PRO A 324 -5.27 -6.87 -23.17
CA PRO A 324 -4.86 -6.06 -22.04
C PRO A 324 -4.86 -6.87 -20.74
N ILE A 325 -3.85 -6.63 -19.89
CA ILE A 325 -3.81 -7.11 -18.50
C ILE A 325 -3.52 -5.92 -17.58
N GLY A 326 -4.09 -5.89 -16.38
CA GLY A 326 -3.96 -4.73 -15.49
C GLY A 326 -4.49 -3.44 -16.12
N GLN A 327 -3.72 -2.37 -15.96
CA GLN A 327 -3.89 -1.10 -16.66
C GLN A 327 -3.35 -1.23 -18.10
N GLY A 328 -4.07 -1.95 -18.96
CA GLY A 328 -3.68 -2.22 -20.33
C GLY A 328 -4.12 -1.16 -21.35
N GLY A 329 -4.01 -1.52 -22.63
CA GLY A 329 -4.45 -0.68 -23.75
C GLY A 329 -3.63 0.59 -23.92
N THR A 330 -2.41 0.63 -23.39
CA THR A 330 -1.53 1.79 -23.46
C THR A 330 -0.06 1.44 -23.39
N ASN A 331 0.80 2.37 -23.82
CA ASN A 331 2.23 2.38 -23.50
C ASN A 331 2.61 3.49 -22.50
N GLN A 332 1.65 4.23 -21.95
CA GLN A 332 1.87 5.35 -21.04
C GLN A 332 0.90 5.32 -19.86
N TRP A 333 1.43 5.50 -18.65
CA TRP A 333 0.66 5.50 -17.41
C TRP A 333 0.91 6.76 -16.60
N TYR A 334 -0.16 7.22 -15.96
CA TYR A 334 -0.05 8.16 -14.86
C TYR A 334 0.30 7.38 -13.59
N VAL A 335 1.32 7.83 -12.87
CA VAL A 335 1.76 7.25 -11.58
C VAL A 335 1.36 8.19 -10.43
N GLY A 336 1.43 9.51 -10.67
CA GLY A 336 1.05 10.52 -9.69
C GLY A 336 2.12 10.71 -8.62
N GLY A 337 1.79 10.47 -7.36
CA GLY A 337 2.75 10.45 -6.27
C GLY A 337 3.64 9.22 -6.35
N MET A 338 4.95 9.38 -6.20
CA MET A 338 5.86 8.23 -6.15
C MET A 338 7.02 8.46 -5.20
N ASP A 339 7.56 7.39 -4.64
CA ASP A 339 8.72 7.37 -3.77
C ASP A 339 9.67 6.23 -4.18
N ARG A 340 10.70 5.97 -3.36
CA ARG A 340 11.68 4.91 -3.63
C ARG A 340 11.07 3.50 -3.72
N ASN A 341 9.93 3.26 -3.09
CA ASN A 341 9.30 1.93 -3.05
C ASN A 341 8.27 1.72 -4.17
N SER A 342 7.81 2.78 -4.82
CA SER A 342 6.76 2.75 -5.83
C SER A 342 7.12 1.89 -7.05
N THR A 343 6.58 0.66 -7.09
CA THR A 343 6.99 -0.39 -8.03
C THR A 343 5.84 -0.86 -8.92
N ILE A 344 6.03 -0.81 -10.24
CA ILE A 344 5.04 -1.25 -11.24
C ILE A 344 5.53 -2.50 -11.98
N THR A 345 4.66 -3.50 -12.12
CA THR A 345 4.89 -4.70 -12.93
C THR A 345 4.37 -4.47 -14.34
N PHE A 346 5.27 -4.47 -15.33
CA PHE A 346 4.90 -4.38 -16.74
C PHE A 346 4.84 -5.78 -17.37
N LEU A 347 3.67 -6.11 -17.94
CA LEU A 347 3.43 -7.39 -18.60
C LEU A 347 3.57 -7.22 -20.11
N LEU A 348 4.31 -8.15 -20.71
CA LEU A 348 4.67 -8.13 -22.12
C LEU A 348 4.31 -9.45 -22.79
N ASP A 349 4.05 -9.38 -24.08
CA ASP A 349 3.80 -10.54 -24.93
C ASP A 349 4.73 -10.54 -26.14
N LEU A 350 4.95 -11.72 -26.72
CA LEU A 350 5.69 -11.87 -27.96
C LEU A 350 4.78 -11.53 -29.15
N ALA A 351 5.26 -10.69 -30.06
CA ALA A 351 4.53 -10.39 -31.27
C ALA A 351 4.34 -11.66 -32.13
N PRO A 352 3.13 -11.95 -32.64
CA PRO A 352 2.82 -13.21 -33.32
C PRO A 352 3.66 -13.49 -34.58
N GLN A 353 4.16 -12.44 -35.24
CA GLN A 353 4.87 -12.55 -36.52
C GLN A 353 6.36 -12.98 -36.42
N ASN A 354 6.91 -13.25 -35.22
CA ASN A 354 8.37 -13.43 -35.06
C ASN A 354 8.79 -14.62 -34.16
N LYS A 355 7.93 -15.63 -33.93
CA LYS A 355 8.23 -16.69 -32.95
C LYS A 355 9.46 -17.55 -33.31
N GLU A 356 9.79 -17.73 -34.59
CA GLU A 356 10.81 -18.69 -35.04
C GLU A 356 12.20 -18.08 -35.34
N GLN A 357 12.36 -16.75 -35.42
CA GLN A 357 13.61 -16.08 -35.86
C GLN A 357 14.26 -15.14 -34.84
N ASN A 358 13.87 -15.21 -33.56
CA ASN A 358 14.32 -14.22 -32.56
C ASN A 358 15.55 -14.63 -31.75
N SER A 359 16.02 -15.89 -31.80
CA SER A 359 17.09 -16.40 -30.92
C SER A 359 18.42 -15.63 -31.01
N ALA A 360 18.72 -15.03 -32.18
CA ALA A 360 19.91 -14.18 -32.38
C ALA A 360 19.71 -12.70 -32.02
N LYS A 361 18.47 -12.27 -31.74
CA LYS A 361 18.15 -10.87 -31.43
C LYS A 361 18.20 -10.60 -29.92
N ARG A 362 18.19 -9.32 -29.56
CA ARG A 362 18.00 -8.85 -28.19
C ARG A 362 16.67 -8.12 -28.09
N ALA A 363 15.92 -8.42 -27.03
CA ALA A 363 14.78 -7.64 -26.60
C ALA A 363 15.29 -6.36 -25.92
N PHE A 364 14.80 -5.21 -26.34
CA PHE A 364 15.10 -3.92 -25.71
C PHE A 364 13.84 -3.35 -25.08
N PHE A 365 13.99 -2.78 -23.90
CA PHE A 365 12.93 -2.15 -23.13
C PHE A 365 13.48 -0.82 -22.61
N GLN A 366 12.76 0.26 -22.85
CA GLN A 366 13.11 1.58 -22.33
C GLN A 366 11.93 2.15 -21.56
N PHE A 367 12.20 2.63 -20.36
CA PHE A 367 11.26 3.33 -19.50
C PHE A 367 11.67 4.79 -19.43
N GLN A 368 10.73 5.68 -19.72
CA GLN A 368 10.89 7.12 -19.59
C GLN A 368 9.89 7.62 -18.55
N THR A 369 10.40 8.07 -17.40
CA THR A 369 9.56 8.59 -16.31
C THR A 369 9.77 10.08 -16.20
N ILE A 370 8.74 10.87 -16.51
CA ILE A 370 8.72 12.32 -16.32
C ILE A 370 7.97 12.60 -15.03
N TYR A 371 8.56 13.40 -14.15
CA TYR A 371 7.96 13.73 -12.86
C TYR A 371 8.40 15.11 -12.38
N LYS A 372 7.65 15.65 -11.42
CA LYS A 372 8.03 16.85 -10.66
C LYS A 372 8.81 16.42 -9.42
N SER A 373 10.06 16.86 -9.32
CA SER A 373 10.93 16.59 -8.19
C SER A 373 10.41 17.26 -6.91
N PRO A 374 10.88 16.80 -5.73
CA PRO A 374 10.60 17.48 -4.46
C PRO A 374 10.95 18.97 -4.48
N SER A 375 12.03 19.34 -5.18
CA SER A 375 12.50 20.71 -5.40
C SER A 375 11.67 21.51 -6.42
N GLY A 376 10.65 20.89 -7.03
CA GLY A 376 9.75 21.55 -7.98
C GLY A 376 10.23 21.55 -9.43
N GLU A 377 11.40 20.99 -9.72
CA GLU A 377 11.93 20.84 -11.08
C GLU A 377 11.22 19.72 -11.84
N THR A 378 11.12 19.84 -13.17
CA THR A 378 10.71 18.70 -13.98
C THR A 378 11.92 17.85 -14.32
N LYS A 379 11.91 16.57 -13.90
CA LYS A 379 12.97 15.60 -14.18
C LYS A 379 12.47 14.49 -15.11
N LEU A 380 13.39 13.95 -15.89
CA LEU A 380 13.18 12.79 -16.76
C LEU A 380 14.17 11.69 -16.37
N ARG A 381 13.66 10.57 -15.86
CA ARG A 381 14.47 9.37 -15.61
C ARG A 381 14.30 8.39 -16.76
N VAL A 382 15.41 7.98 -17.38
CA VAL A 382 15.43 7.01 -18.48
C VAL A 382 16.16 5.77 -18.02
N THR A 383 15.52 4.60 -18.16
CA THR A 383 16.15 3.29 -17.92
C THR A 383 16.02 2.46 -19.18
N THR A 384 17.14 2.03 -19.76
CA THR A 384 17.16 1.12 -20.92
C THR A 384 17.80 -0.19 -20.52
N VAL A 385 17.06 -1.28 -20.66
CA VAL A 385 17.53 -2.64 -20.38
C VAL A 385 17.37 -3.50 -21.63
N HIS A 386 18.19 -4.54 -21.74
CA HIS A 386 18.03 -5.54 -22.79
C HIS A 386 18.09 -6.96 -22.22
N ARG A 387 17.47 -7.91 -22.92
CA ARG A 387 17.52 -9.36 -22.63
C ARG A 387 17.71 -10.15 -23.92
N LYS A 388 18.33 -11.31 -23.84
CA LYS A 388 18.45 -12.25 -24.98
C LYS A 388 17.10 -12.97 -25.15
N PHE A 389 16.64 -13.19 -26.37
CA PHE A 389 15.54 -14.12 -26.60
C PHE A 389 16.03 -15.55 -26.40
N GLY A 390 15.32 -16.35 -25.63
CA GLY A 390 15.65 -17.76 -25.43
C GLY A 390 15.36 -18.59 -26.68
N ASP A 391 16.14 -19.65 -26.87
CA ASP A 391 15.90 -20.65 -27.91
C ASP A 391 14.68 -21.51 -27.53
N GLN A 392 13.82 -21.82 -28.50
CA GLN A 392 12.66 -22.69 -28.27
C GLN A 392 13.03 -24.17 -28.15
N ILE A 393 14.19 -24.55 -28.71
CA ILE A 393 14.66 -25.94 -28.70
C ILE A 393 15.37 -26.26 -27.39
N ASN A 394 16.07 -25.28 -26.80
CA ASN A 394 16.82 -25.45 -25.57
C ASN A 394 16.24 -24.61 -24.43
N SER A 395 15.61 -25.27 -23.46
CA SER A 395 15.02 -24.64 -22.27
C SER A 395 16.07 -24.06 -21.32
N TYR A 396 17.37 -24.34 -21.50
CA TYR A 396 18.44 -23.86 -20.63
C TYR A 396 18.42 -22.34 -20.44
N ASP A 397 18.28 -21.57 -21.53
CA ASP A 397 18.23 -20.10 -21.46
C ASP A 397 17.02 -19.61 -20.64
N TRP A 398 15.91 -20.34 -20.65
CA TRP A 398 14.72 -20.02 -19.86
C TRP A 398 14.91 -20.36 -18.38
N THR A 399 15.51 -21.51 -18.08
CA THR A 399 15.82 -21.94 -16.72
C THR A 399 16.81 -20.99 -16.04
N GLN A 400 17.84 -20.54 -16.76
CA GLN A 400 18.83 -19.59 -16.24
C GLN A 400 18.27 -18.16 -16.09
N GLY A 401 17.29 -17.79 -16.91
CA GLY A 401 16.66 -16.47 -16.86
C GLY A 401 15.47 -16.35 -15.89
N PHE A 402 15.07 -17.45 -15.23
CA PHE A 402 13.92 -17.45 -14.33
C PHE A 402 14.30 -16.90 -12.95
N ASP A 403 13.60 -15.84 -12.54
CA ASP A 403 13.69 -15.25 -11.22
C ASP A 403 12.44 -15.65 -10.43
N GLN A 404 12.59 -16.62 -9.52
CA GLN A 404 11.48 -17.15 -8.72
C GLN A 404 10.85 -16.11 -7.79
N GLU A 405 11.62 -15.16 -7.28
CA GLU A 405 11.15 -14.13 -6.38
C GLU A 405 10.28 -13.12 -7.14
N ALA A 406 10.80 -12.57 -8.24
CA ALA A 406 10.06 -11.65 -9.09
C ALA A 406 8.83 -12.32 -9.72
N ALA A 407 8.93 -13.59 -10.12
CA ALA A 407 7.81 -14.36 -10.64
C ALA A 407 6.71 -14.56 -9.58
N CYS A 408 7.08 -14.85 -8.33
CA CYS A 408 6.12 -14.97 -7.23
C CYS A 408 5.37 -13.66 -6.99
N VAL A 409 6.09 -12.54 -6.90
CA VAL A 409 5.47 -11.22 -6.70
C VAL A 409 4.57 -10.84 -7.87
N MET A 410 4.98 -11.10 -9.12
CA MET A 410 4.14 -10.89 -10.30
C MET A 410 2.85 -11.74 -10.23
N MET A 411 2.96 -13.02 -9.88
CA MET A 411 1.81 -13.92 -9.75
C MET A 411 0.88 -13.49 -8.62
N ALA A 412 1.42 -13.00 -7.51
CA ALA A 412 0.64 -12.42 -6.42
C ALA A 412 -0.13 -11.16 -6.87
N ARG A 413 0.51 -10.25 -7.61
CA ARG A 413 -0.16 -9.06 -8.18
C ARG A 413 -1.29 -9.43 -9.14
N LEU A 414 -1.08 -10.46 -9.97
CA LEU A 414 -2.12 -11.02 -10.83
C LEU A 414 -3.26 -11.66 -10.02
N ALA A 415 -2.94 -12.39 -8.95
CA ALA A 415 -3.93 -12.99 -8.06
C ALA A 415 -4.78 -11.91 -7.37
N ILE A 416 -4.16 -10.83 -6.89
CA ILE A 416 -4.85 -9.68 -6.29
C ILE A 416 -5.80 -9.03 -7.30
N GLN A 417 -5.36 -8.83 -8.54
CA GLN A 417 -6.22 -8.29 -9.59
C GLN A 417 -7.41 -9.22 -9.87
N LYS A 418 -7.18 -10.53 -9.96
CA LYS A 418 -8.26 -11.52 -10.12
C LYS A 418 -9.22 -11.53 -8.94
N ALA A 419 -8.71 -11.29 -7.73
CA ALA A 419 -9.50 -11.23 -6.51
C ALA A 419 -10.47 -10.05 -6.43
N GLU A 420 -10.43 -9.11 -7.37
CA GLU A 420 -11.45 -8.06 -7.50
C GLU A 420 -12.74 -8.57 -8.17
N GLN A 421 -12.68 -9.71 -8.87
CA GLN A 421 -13.76 -10.22 -9.71
C GLN A 421 -14.10 -11.69 -9.44
N GLU A 422 -13.14 -12.46 -8.93
CA GLU A 422 -13.25 -13.91 -8.72
C GLU A 422 -13.22 -14.24 -7.22
N GLU A 423 -13.93 -15.30 -6.83
CA GLU A 423 -13.94 -15.82 -5.46
C GLU A 423 -12.58 -16.46 -5.10
N PRO A 424 -12.16 -16.45 -3.81
CA PRO A 424 -10.88 -17.00 -3.38
C PRO A 424 -10.55 -18.40 -3.90
N ILE A 425 -11.54 -19.29 -3.95
CA ILE A 425 -11.36 -20.68 -4.39
C ILE A 425 -10.94 -20.81 -5.85
N GLU A 426 -11.42 -19.93 -6.74
CA GLU A 426 -11.05 -19.96 -8.16
C GLU A 426 -9.64 -19.44 -8.38
N ILE A 427 -9.23 -18.44 -7.58
CA ILE A 427 -7.86 -17.91 -7.57
C ILE A 427 -6.88 -18.98 -7.11
N LEU A 428 -7.22 -19.73 -6.05
CA LEU A 428 -6.41 -20.86 -5.57
C LEU A 428 -6.23 -21.92 -6.66
N LYS A 429 -7.32 -22.37 -7.29
CA LYS A 429 -7.26 -23.33 -8.40
C LYS A 429 -6.38 -22.81 -9.54
N TRP A 430 -6.46 -21.52 -9.85
CA TRP A 430 -5.64 -20.90 -10.89
C TRP A 430 -4.15 -20.86 -10.52
N LEU A 431 -3.81 -20.53 -9.26
CA LEU A 431 -2.45 -20.57 -8.75
C LEU A 431 -1.90 -22.00 -8.77
N ASP A 432 -2.65 -22.98 -8.24
CA ASP A 432 -2.25 -24.38 -8.17
C ASP A 432 -2.01 -24.96 -9.58
N ARG A 433 -2.93 -24.71 -10.54
CA ARG A 433 -2.76 -25.12 -11.94
C ARG A 433 -1.56 -24.44 -12.59
N SER A 434 -1.25 -23.20 -12.22
CA SER A 434 -0.08 -22.49 -12.77
C SER A 434 1.23 -23.05 -12.22
N LEU A 435 1.26 -23.37 -10.92
CA LEU A 435 2.40 -24.02 -10.27
C LEU A 435 2.64 -25.43 -10.85
N ILE A 436 1.59 -26.26 -10.95
CA ILE A 436 1.69 -27.62 -11.52
C ILE A 436 2.27 -27.56 -12.94
N ARG A 437 1.74 -26.69 -13.80
CA ARG A 437 2.25 -26.54 -15.19
C ARG A 437 3.72 -26.14 -15.23
N LEU A 438 4.16 -25.29 -14.31
CA LEU A 438 5.55 -24.86 -14.23
C LEU A 438 6.45 -26.02 -13.78
N VAL A 439 6.12 -26.71 -12.69
CA VAL A 439 6.97 -27.81 -12.19
C VAL A 439 6.96 -29.01 -13.14
N THR A 440 5.84 -29.36 -13.75
CA THR A 440 5.78 -30.43 -14.78
C THR A 440 6.67 -30.12 -15.98
N LYS A 441 6.85 -28.84 -16.34
CA LYS A 441 7.66 -28.44 -17.49
C LYS A 441 9.16 -28.34 -17.19
N PHE A 442 9.53 -27.89 -15.99
CA PHE A 442 10.91 -27.52 -15.66
C PHE A 442 11.58 -28.42 -14.61
N ALA A 443 10.86 -29.34 -13.97
CA ALA A 443 11.45 -30.34 -13.08
C ALA A 443 12.01 -31.54 -13.87
N GLU A 444 12.97 -32.21 -13.25
CA GLU A 444 13.49 -33.50 -13.72
C GLU A 444 12.87 -34.62 -12.90
N TYR A 445 12.28 -35.61 -13.55
CA TYR A 445 11.69 -36.78 -12.91
C TYR A 445 11.48 -37.93 -13.90
N LYS A 446 11.30 -39.14 -13.37
CA LYS A 446 10.79 -40.29 -14.11
C LYS A 446 9.27 -40.38 -13.93
N PRO A 447 8.50 -40.65 -15.00
CA PRO A 447 7.05 -40.76 -14.91
C PRO A 447 6.62 -41.76 -13.83
N ASN A 448 5.61 -41.36 -13.04
CA ASN A 448 5.05 -42.15 -11.94
C ASN A 448 6.06 -42.51 -10.82
N GLN A 449 7.20 -41.83 -10.72
CA GLN A 449 8.20 -42.05 -9.66
C GLN A 449 8.49 -40.74 -8.87
N PRO A 450 7.70 -40.45 -7.81
CA PRO A 450 7.83 -39.22 -7.02
C PRO A 450 9.23 -38.93 -6.48
N ASP A 451 9.93 -39.97 -6.00
CA ASP A 451 11.25 -39.83 -5.35
C ASP A 451 12.35 -39.30 -6.29
N THR A 452 12.12 -39.40 -7.59
CA THR A 452 13.05 -38.92 -8.63
C THR A 452 12.91 -37.43 -8.94
N PHE A 453 11.90 -36.77 -8.38
CA PHE A 453 11.62 -35.36 -8.62
C PHE A 453 12.75 -34.46 -8.11
N ARG A 454 13.26 -33.60 -8.99
CA ARG A 454 14.26 -32.58 -8.70
C ARG A 454 13.92 -31.28 -9.42
N LEU A 455 14.06 -30.16 -8.70
CA LEU A 455 13.98 -28.81 -9.26
C LEU A 455 15.38 -28.21 -9.28
N ASN A 456 15.66 -27.41 -10.30
CA ASN A 456 16.84 -26.57 -10.34
C ASN A 456 16.76 -25.48 -9.25
N ASP A 457 17.90 -25.04 -8.74
CA ASP A 457 18.01 -24.02 -7.67
C ASP A 457 17.20 -22.76 -7.97
N ASN A 458 17.16 -22.32 -9.23
CA ASN A 458 16.40 -21.14 -9.68
C ASN A 458 14.87 -21.29 -9.51
N PHE A 459 14.37 -22.53 -9.33
CA PHE A 459 12.95 -22.84 -9.14
C PHE A 459 12.64 -23.43 -7.76
N SER A 460 13.66 -23.77 -6.98
CA SER A 460 13.53 -24.57 -5.76
C SER A 460 12.66 -23.92 -4.67
N LEU A 461 12.70 -22.58 -4.54
CA LEU A 461 11.92 -21.83 -3.57
C LEU A 461 10.50 -21.51 -4.08
N TYR A 462 10.28 -21.52 -5.40
CA TYR A 462 9.01 -21.10 -5.99
C TYR A 462 7.78 -21.87 -5.44
N PRO A 463 7.81 -23.21 -5.28
CA PRO A 463 6.69 -23.93 -4.64
C PRO A 463 6.42 -23.48 -3.20
N GLN A 464 7.45 -23.22 -2.41
CA GLN A 464 7.31 -22.73 -1.03
C GLN A 464 6.70 -21.33 -1.00
N LEU A 465 7.16 -20.43 -1.87
CA LEU A 465 6.59 -19.10 -2.01
C LEU A 465 5.11 -19.16 -2.42
N MET A 466 4.74 -20.03 -3.36
CA MET A 466 3.34 -20.25 -3.74
C MET A 466 2.49 -20.81 -2.61
N TYR A 467 3.06 -21.68 -1.77
CA TYR A 467 2.40 -22.22 -0.57
C TYR A 467 2.08 -21.13 0.46
N HIS A 468 2.98 -20.18 0.67
CA HIS A 468 2.73 -19.06 1.56
C HIS A 468 1.74 -18.06 0.95
N LEU A 469 1.87 -17.76 -0.35
CA LEU A 469 0.96 -16.87 -1.08
C LEU A 469 -0.50 -17.35 -0.97
N ARG A 470 -0.78 -18.64 -1.21
CA ARG A 470 -2.16 -19.18 -1.19
C ARG A 470 -2.86 -19.06 0.17
N ARG A 471 -2.10 -19.00 1.27
CA ARG A 471 -2.62 -18.86 2.65
C ARG A 471 -2.62 -17.42 3.14
N SER A 472 -2.02 -16.51 2.39
CA SER A 472 -1.94 -15.09 2.73
C SER A 472 -3.28 -14.36 2.53
N HIS A 473 -3.39 -13.17 3.13
CA HIS A 473 -4.52 -12.27 2.92
C HIS A 473 -4.59 -11.64 1.52
N PHE A 474 -3.60 -11.90 0.66
CA PHE A 474 -3.66 -11.47 -0.74
C PHE A 474 -4.68 -12.30 -1.53
N THR A 475 -4.84 -13.58 -1.18
CA THR A 475 -5.80 -14.52 -1.79
C THR A 475 -6.98 -14.84 -0.87
N GLN A 476 -6.75 -14.94 0.44
CA GLN A 476 -7.77 -15.29 1.43
C GLN A 476 -8.43 -14.04 2.03
N THR A 477 -9.73 -14.14 2.31
CA THR A 477 -10.53 -13.06 2.91
C THR A 477 -11.12 -13.43 4.27
N PHE A 478 -10.93 -14.67 4.73
CA PHE A 478 -11.48 -15.15 5.99
C PHE A 478 -10.88 -14.43 7.20
N GLY A 479 -11.73 -14.20 8.22
CA GLY A 479 -11.32 -13.61 9.50
C GLY A 479 -10.86 -12.15 9.43
N THR A 480 -11.05 -11.47 8.29
CA THR A 480 -10.55 -10.11 8.07
C THR A 480 -11.61 -9.25 7.38
N SER A 481 -11.62 -7.95 7.69
CA SER A 481 -12.57 -7.01 7.12
C SER A 481 -12.20 -6.60 5.68
N PRO A 482 -13.18 -6.22 4.84
CA PRO A 482 -12.90 -5.71 3.50
C PRO A 482 -11.92 -4.53 3.43
N ASP A 483 -11.90 -3.65 4.43
CA ASP A 483 -10.96 -2.52 4.47
C ASP A 483 -9.53 -2.98 4.71
N ILE A 484 -9.31 -3.89 5.66
CA ILE A 484 -7.96 -4.38 5.96
C ILE A 484 -7.39 -5.20 4.80
N ILE A 485 -8.20 -6.03 4.13
CA ILE A 485 -7.74 -6.72 2.90
C ILE A 485 -7.42 -5.71 1.79
N SER A 486 -8.21 -4.64 1.65
CA SER A 486 -7.93 -3.58 0.67
C SER A 486 -6.61 -2.86 0.98
N TYR A 487 -6.33 -2.60 2.25
CA TYR A 487 -5.06 -2.05 2.71
C TYR A 487 -3.89 -2.98 2.35
N TYR A 488 -3.94 -4.25 2.75
CA TYR A 488 -2.87 -5.21 2.44
C TYR A 488 -2.59 -5.33 0.93
N ARG A 489 -3.65 -5.44 0.13
CA ARG A 489 -3.54 -5.55 -1.33
C ARG A 489 -2.99 -4.26 -1.97
N GLY A 490 -3.44 -3.10 -1.51
CA GLY A 490 -2.95 -1.80 -1.96
C GLY A 490 -1.45 -1.61 -1.66
N THR A 491 -1.03 -1.94 -0.44
CA THR A 491 0.38 -1.89 -0.03
C THR A 491 1.24 -2.86 -0.83
N PHE A 492 0.80 -4.11 -1.02
CA PHE A 492 1.51 -5.10 -1.82
C PHE A 492 1.71 -4.66 -3.28
N ASN A 493 0.69 -4.04 -3.89
CA ASN A 493 0.77 -3.55 -5.25
C ASN A 493 1.74 -2.38 -5.42
N ARG A 494 2.01 -1.62 -4.35
CA ARG A 494 2.93 -0.50 -4.34
C ARG A 494 4.38 -0.93 -4.12
N GLU A 495 4.62 -1.93 -3.27
CA GLU A 495 5.94 -2.26 -2.74
C GLU A 495 6.87 -3.01 -3.69
N ASN A 496 8.18 -2.96 -3.39
CA ASN A 496 9.22 -3.65 -4.16
C ASN A 496 9.22 -5.18 -3.92
N VAL A 497 10.03 -5.91 -4.68
CA VAL A 497 10.09 -7.39 -4.59
C VAL A 497 10.46 -7.87 -3.19
N THR A 498 11.52 -7.31 -2.59
CA THR A 498 11.99 -7.68 -1.25
C THR A 498 10.88 -7.54 -0.20
N ASN A 499 10.20 -6.39 -0.16
CA ASN A 499 9.12 -6.12 0.77
C ASN A 499 7.90 -7.02 0.52
N CYS A 500 7.57 -7.28 -0.75
CA CYS A 500 6.51 -8.21 -1.12
C CYS A 500 6.81 -9.67 -0.68
N LEU A 501 8.07 -10.10 -0.72
CA LEU A 501 8.44 -11.43 -0.23
C LEU A 501 8.25 -11.55 1.27
N VAL A 502 8.66 -10.53 2.05
CA VAL A 502 8.41 -10.49 3.51
C VAL A 502 6.92 -10.54 3.83
N MET A 503 6.09 -9.86 3.02
CA MET A 503 4.64 -9.91 3.15
C MET A 503 4.04 -11.31 2.85
N ILE A 504 4.60 -12.04 1.89
CA ILE A 504 4.15 -13.39 1.52
C ILE A 504 4.63 -14.42 2.53
N GLN A 505 5.93 -14.43 2.78
CA GLN A 505 6.63 -15.33 3.69
C GLN A 505 7.36 -14.48 4.75
N PRO A 506 6.71 -14.25 5.91
CA PRO A 506 7.30 -13.51 7.01
C PRO A 506 8.67 -14.04 7.44
N ALA A 507 9.57 -13.14 7.81
CA ALA A 507 10.89 -13.50 8.33
C ALA A 507 10.80 -13.79 9.83
N LEU A 508 11.41 -14.89 10.28
CA LEU A 508 11.51 -15.25 11.69
C LEU A 508 12.99 -15.33 12.08
N LEU A 509 13.40 -14.46 13.01
CA LEU A 509 14.75 -14.44 13.57
C LEU A 509 14.72 -15.02 14.97
N MET A 510 15.73 -15.79 15.32
CA MET A 510 15.91 -16.41 16.64
C MET A 510 17.16 -15.85 17.31
N TYR A 511 17.01 -15.53 18.61
CA TYR A 511 18.09 -15.08 19.48
C TYR A 511 18.18 -16.06 20.65
N THR A 512 19.40 -16.46 21.02
CA THR A 512 19.65 -17.38 22.12
C THR A 512 20.64 -16.77 23.10
N TYR A 513 20.73 -17.36 24.29
CA TYR A 513 21.69 -16.90 25.29
C TYR A 513 23.14 -17.04 24.79
N GLU A 514 23.43 -18.15 24.11
CA GLU A 514 24.76 -18.47 23.57
C GLU A 514 25.14 -17.58 22.38
N ASN A 515 24.16 -17.23 21.55
CA ASN A 515 24.35 -16.37 20.40
C ASN A 515 23.26 -15.27 20.37
N PRO A 516 23.57 -14.06 20.86
CA PRO A 516 22.64 -12.94 20.85
C PRO A 516 22.53 -12.26 19.47
N THR A 517 23.23 -12.71 18.44
CA THR A 517 23.03 -12.22 17.06
C THR A 517 21.83 -12.91 16.41
N PRO A 518 21.09 -12.21 15.51
CA PRO A 518 19.92 -12.77 14.85
C PRO A 518 20.29 -13.95 13.94
N VAL A 519 19.63 -15.10 14.13
CA VAL A 519 19.72 -16.25 13.23
C VAL A 519 18.37 -16.51 12.57
N ALA A 520 18.32 -16.49 11.24
CA ALA A 520 17.11 -16.85 10.50
C ALA A 520 16.68 -18.30 10.79
N THR A 521 15.40 -18.51 11.09
CA THR A 521 14.84 -19.82 11.44
C THR A 521 13.59 -20.15 10.63
N THR A 522 13.15 -21.40 10.67
CA THR A 522 11.97 -21.85 9.94
C THR A 522 10.70 -21.30 10.59
N LEU A 523 9.72 -20.95 9.75
CA LEU A 523 8.40 -20.45 10.17
C LEU A 523 7.52 -21.63 10.65
N GLU A 524 8.00 -22.37 11.65
CA GLU A 524 7.43 -23.62 12.17
C GLU A 524 7.28 -23.57 13.70
N ASP A 525 6.33 -24.34 14.22
CA ASP A 525 6.04 -24.42 15.65
C ASP A 525 7.23 -24.94 16.47
N THR A 526 8.07 -25.79 15.86
CA THR A 526 9.33 -26.28 16.42
C THR A 526 10.35 -25.17 16.77
N SER A 527 10.19 -23.97 16.20
CA SER A 527 11.02 -22.79 16.51
C SER A 527 10.62 -22.12 17.83
N MET A 528 9.39 -22.35 18.34
CA MET A 528 8.89 -21.77 19.59
C MET A 528 9.41 -22.51 20.83
N LYS A 529 10.67 -22.22 21.21
CA LYS A 529 11.38 -22.90 22.31
C LYS A 529 11.36 -22.11 23.63
N ASN A 530 11.61 -22.78 24.75
CA ASN A 530 11.55 -22.19 26.09
C ASN A 530 12.58 -21.06 26.32
N ASN A 531 13.78 -21.23 25.77
CA ASN A 531 14.98 -20.45 26.06
C ASN A 531 15.42 -19.52 24.91
N VAL A 532 14.48 -19.13 24.04
CA VAL A 532 14.77 -18.28 22.88
C VAL A 532 13.90 -17.02 22.87
N ILE A 533 14.37 -16.00 22.15
CA ILE A 533 13.55 -14.88 21.71
C ILE A 533 13.33 -15.02 20.21
N LEU A 534 12.10 -14.83 19.76
CA LEU A 534 11.77 -14.80 18.34
C LEU A 534 11.38 -13.39 17.94
N LEU A 535 11.91 -12.92 16.81
CA LEU A 535 11.47 -11.69 16.15
C LEU A 535 10.80 -12.07 14.83
N LEU A 536 9.47 -11.91 14.77
CA LEU A 536 8.69 -12.12 13.56
C LEU A 536 8.44 -10.79 12.87
N ASP A 537 8.81 -10.71 11.60
CA ASP A 537 8.56 -9.58 10.73
C ASP A 537 7.58 -9.97 9.60
N THR A 538 6.37 -9.41 9.65
CA THR A 538 5.29 -9.65 8.68
C THR A 538 5.11 -8.51 7.67
N TYR A 539 6.07 -7.60 7.58
CA TYR A 539 5.95 -6.27 6.97
C TYR A 539 5.03 -5.32 7.75
N PHE A 540 3.78 -5.69 8.00
CA PHE A 540 2.76 -4.83 8.66
C PHE A 540 2.93 -4.77 10.18
N GLN A 541 3.43 -5.85 10.77
CA GLN A 541 3.64 -6.00 12.21
C GLN A 541 5.02 -6.59 12.48
N VAL A 542 5.64 -6.11 13.55
CA VAL A 542 6.91 -6.62 14.10
C VAL A 542 6.64 -7.13 15.50
N ILE A 543 6.89 -8.42 15.73
CA ILE A 543 6.48 -9.12 16.96
C ILE A 543 7.71 -9.73 17.61
N THR A 544 7.98 -9.33 18.85
CA THR A 544 8.96 -10.04 19.70
C THR A 544 8.22 -11.04 20.58
N TRP A 545 8.53 -12.34 20.47
CA TRP A 545 8.01 -13.39 21.34
C TRP A 545 9.09 -13.86 22.29
N LEU A 546 8.83 -13.77 23.60
CA LEU A 546 9.73 -14.25 24.63
C LEU A 546 9.36 -15.67 25.04
N GLY A 547 10.30 -16.61 24.90
CA GLY A 547 10.13 -17.96 25.40
C GLY A 547 9.85 -17.98 26.91
N PRO A 548 9.11 -18.98 27.42
CA PRO A 548 8.66 -19.01 28.83
C PRO A 548 9.79 -18.80 29.86
N GLN A 549 10.97 -19.37 29.60
CA GLN A 549 12.13 -19.21 30.48
C GLN A 549 12.71 -17.80 30.41
N ILE A 550 12.77 -17.21 29.21
CA ILE A 550 13.24 -15.84 29.00
C ILE A 550 12.30 -14.84 29.68
N LYS A 551 10.98 -15.03 29.54
CA LYS A 551 9.97 -14.20 30.21
C LYS A 551 10.15 -14.26 31.74
N LEU A 552 10.31 -15.47 32.29
CA LEU A 552 10.53 -15.67 33.72
C LEU A 552 11.79 -14.93 34.22
N TRP A 553 12.90 -15.00 33.48
CA TRP A 553 14.13 -14.30 33.83
C TRP A 553 14.03 -12.78 33.70
N LYS A 554 13.28 -12.30 32.70
CA LYS A 554 12.97 -10.87 32.55
C LYS A 554 12.15 -10.35 33.74
N ASP A 555 11.14 -11.11 34.17
CA ASP A 555 10.28 -10.76 35.31
C ASP A 555 11.02 -10.77 36.64
N LYS A 556 11.99 -11.68 36.81
CA LYS A 556 12.90 -11.70 37.96
C LYS A 556 13.99 -10.62 37.89
N GLN A 557 13.98 -9.77 36.87
CA GLN A 557 14.91 -8.66 36.68
C GLN A 557 16.39 -9.07 36.61
N TYR A 558 16.69 -10.29 36.13
CA TYR A 558 18.08 -10.77 36.02
C TYR A 558 18.93 -9.90 35.09
N HIS A 559 18.31 -9.20 34.13
CA HIS A 559 18.98 -8.29 33.21
C HIS A 559 19.53 -7.01 33.88
N LEU A 560 19.17 -6.74 35.14
CA LEU A 560 19.72 -5.63 35.93
C LEU A 560 20.96 -6.03 36.73
N ASP A 561 21.20 -7.33 36.92
CA ASP A 561 22.36 -7.84 37.63
C ASP A 561 23.55 -7.92 36.67
N GLU A 562 24.67 -7.29 37.06
CA GLU A 562 25.92 -7.29 36.28
C GLU A 562 26.45 -8.71 36.02
N GLN A 563 26.13 -9.69 36.88
CA GLN A 563 26.49 -11.09 36.67
C GLN A 563 25.82 -11.72 35.44
N TYR A 564 24.67 -11.19 35.02
CA TYR A 564 23.92 -11.65 33.85
C TYR A 564 23.94 -10.63 32.71
N ALA A 565 25.05 -9.90 32.53
CA ALA A 565 25.22 -8.95 31.43
C ALA A 565 24.87 -9.52 30.05
N GLN A 566 25.18 -10.80 29.79
CA GLN A 566 24.83 -11.47 28.54
C GLN A 566 23.31 -11.64 28.34
N PHE A 567 22.55 -11.83 29.42
CA PHE A 567 21.09 -11.86 29.35
C PHE A 567 20.52 -10.48 28.98
N LYS A 568 21.12 -9.41 29.50
CA LYS A 568 20.77 -8.05 29.12
C LYS A 568 21.00 -7.82 27.62
N THR A 569 22.18 -8.18 27.11
CA THR A 569 22.49 -8.11 25.67
C THR A 569 21.48 -8.90 24.84
N MET A 570 21.13 -10.12 25.25
CA MET A 570 20.13 -10.94 24.56
C MET A 570 18.75 -10.26 24.46
N LEU A 571 18.34 -9.46 25.45
CA LEU A 571 17.09 -8.70 25.42
C LEU A 571 17.19 -7.42 24.56
N GLU A 572 18.37 -6.79 24.50
CA GLU A 572 18.61 -5.56 23.75
C GLU A 572 18.77 -5.80 22.25
N SER A 573 19.45 -6.88 21.82
CA SER A 573 19.69 -7.20 20.41
C SER A 573 18.43 -7.23 19.53
N PRO A 574 17.33 -7.93 19.87
CA PRO A 574 16.11 -7.88 19.06
C PRO A 574 15.50 -6.47 19.02
N MET A 575 15.68 -5.65 20.05
CA MET A 575 15.16 -4.28 20.08
C MET A 575 15.94 -3.34 19.15
N GLU A 576 17.24 -3.58 18.96
CA GLU A 576 18.04 -2.88 17.95
C GLU A 576 17.53 -3.20 16.54
N ASP A 577 17.28 -4.48 16.25
CA ASP A 577 16.70 -4.93 14.98
C ASP A 577 15.30 -4.36 14.74
N VAL A 578 14.45 -4.38 15.78
CA VAL A 578 13.12 -3.72 15.75
C VAL A 578 13.26 -2.25 15.39
N LYS A 579 14.16 -1.52 16.05
CA LYS A 579 14.36 -0.09 15.80
C LYS A 579 14.79 0.18 14.36
N MET A 580 15.72 -0.61 13.82
CA MET A 580 16.14 -0.49 12.41
C MET A 580 14.96 -0.72 11.44
N ILE A 581 14.13 -1.74 11.70
CA ILE A 581 12.93 -2.01 10.89
C ILE A 581 11.93 -0.84 11.00
N LEU A 582 11.68 -0.37 12.22
CA LEU A 582 10.76 0.72 12.50
C LEU A 582 11.24 2.05 11.91
N GLU A 583 12.54 2.28 11.73
CA GLU A 583 13.09 3.49 11.12
C GLU A 583 13.03 3.45 9.58
N ASP A 584 13.40 2.33 8.95
CA ASP A 584 13.45 2.25 7.48
C ASP A 584 12.07 2.04 6.82
N ARG A 585 11.17 1.30 7.47
CA ARG A 585 9.90 0.90 6.86
C ARG A 585 8.89 2.03 6.79
N PHE A 586 8.18 2.09 5.66
CA PHE A 586 7.06 2.99 5.47
C PHE A 586 5.85 2.21 4.89
N PRO A 587 4.65 2.32 5.49
CA PRO A 587 4.34 2.92 6.79
C PRO A 587 5.09 2.26 7.96
N THR A 588 5.19 2.94 9.09
CA THR A 588 5.78 2.36 10.30
C THR A 588 4.90 1.19 10.78
N PRO A 589 5.45 -0.03 10.92
CA PRO A 589 4.66 -1.19 11.30
C PRO A 589 4.29 -1.14 12.79
N ILE A 590 3.25 -1.89 13.15
CA ILE A 590 2.84 -2.01 14.55
C ILE A 590 3.85 -2.93 15.25
N PHE A 591 4.44 -2.45 16.35
CA PHE A 591 5.35 -3.23 17.19
C PHE A 591 4.68 -3.64 18.50
N PHE A 592 4.89 -4.88 18.92
CA PHE A 592 4.59 -5.31 20.29
C PHE A 592 5.40 -6.54 20.71
N GLU A 593 5.63 -6.64 22.03
CA GLU A 593 6.17 -7.82 22.67
C GLU A 593 5.03 -8.74 23.15
N THR A 594 5.26 -10.05 23.10
CA THR A 594 4.33 -11.08 23.57
C THR A 594 5.10 -12.29 24.12
N TYR A 595 4.38 -13.22 24.74
CA TYR A 595 4.91 -14.42 25.41
C TYR A 595 3.81 -15.50 25.44
N PRO A 596 4.11 -16.75 25.86
CA PRO A 596 3.11 -17.81 25.93
C PRO A 596 1.85 -17.42 26.70
N ASN A 597 0.69 -17.78 26.14
CA ASN A 597 -0.65 -17.52 26.71
C ASN A 597 -1.05 -16.04 26.80
N HIS A 598 -0.23 -15.13 26.31
CA HIS A 598 -0.62 -13.73 26.15
C HIS A 598 -1.56 -13.58 24.95
N THR A 599 -2.59 -12.73 25.05
CA THR A 599 -3.62 -12.56 23.99
C THR A 599 -3.01 -12.25 22.62
N LYS A 600 -1.90 -11.51 22.57
CA LYS A 600 -1.21 -11.14 21.33
C LYS A 600 -0.31 -12.26 20.75
N GLU A 601 -0.14 -13.40 21.43
CA GLU A 601 0.59 -14.55 20.89
C GLU A 601 -0.07 -15.10 19.62
N ARG A 602 -1.40 -14.96 19.51
CA ARG A 602 -2.18 -15.40 18.35
C ARG A 602 -1.65 -14.87 17.01
N TYR A 603 -1.08 -13.66 16.99
CA TYR A 603 -0.56 -13.04 15.77
C TYR A 603 0.69 -13.78 15.24
N LEU A 604 1.53 -14.30 16.15
CA LEU A 604 2.64 -15.17 15.80
C LEU A 604 2.13 -16.54 15.33
N LYS A 605 1.26 -17.17 16.12
CA LYS A 605 0.73 -18.51 15.84
C LYS A 605 -0.06 -18.59 14.53
N ALA A 606 -0.73 -17.51 14.12
CA ALA A 606 -1.44 -17.43 12.84
C ALA A 606 -0.51 -17.45 11.62
N ARG A 607 0.80 -17.20 11.80
CA ARG A 607 1.80 -17.19 10.71
C ARG A 607 2.68 -18.42 10.70
N ILE A 608 2.82 -19.09 11.84
CA ILE A 608 3.65 -20.28 11.99
C ILE A 608 2.96 -21.51 11.38
N ASN A 609 3.73 -22.36 10.69
CA ASN A 609 3.24 -23.61 10.12
C ASN A 609 3.13 -24.70 11.19
N PRO A 610 1.99 -25.43 11.25
CA PRO A 610 1.89 -26.63 12.04
C PRO A 610 2.71 -27.75 11.40
N THR A 611 3.63 -28.36 12.14
CA THR A 611 4.45 -29.47 11.60
C THR A 611 3.72 -30.82 11.63
N GLY A 612 2.55 -30.89 12.29
CA GLY A 612 1.69 -32.09 12.33
C GLY A 612 2.31 -33.29 13.04
N LEU A 613 3.49 -33.12 13.66
CA LEU A 613 4.19 -34.17 14.38
C LEU A 613 3.87 -34.07 15.88
N ASN A 614 3.11 -35.08 16.33
CA ASN A 614 2.87 -35.53 17.69
C ASN A 614 1.75 -34.82 18.50
N GLN A 615 0.68 -35.59 18.70
CA GLN A 615 -0.27 -35.43 19.80
C GLN A 615 0.36 -35.64 21.18
N ASP A 616 1.62 -36.11 21.25
CA ASP A 616 2.33 -36.38 22.49
C ASP A 616 3.71 -35.70 22.49
N VAL A 617 3.92 -34.78 23.44
CA VAL A 617 5.18 -34.20 23.94
C VAL A 617 5.43 -32.69 23.59
N ILE A 618 5.37 -31.86 24.66
CA ILE A 618 5.95 -30.51 24.97
C ILE A 618 5.07 -29.23 24.90
N GLU A 619 4.55 -28.83 26.07
CA GLU A 619 4.49 -27.51 26.78
C GLU A 619 4.41 -26.13 26.05
N GLY A 620 4.15 -26.08 24.74
CA GLY A 620 4.17 -24.83 23.95
C GLY A 620 2.85 -24.40 23.30
N GLY A 621 1.69 -24.95 23.68
CA GLY A 621 0.37 -24.53 23.18
C GLY A 621 0.17 -24.75 21.67
N HIS A 622 -0.53 -25.84 21.32
CA HIS A 622 -0.83 -26.27 19.95
C HIS A 622 -1.34 -25.15 19.02
N THR A 623 -0.84 -25.15 17.78
CA THR A 623 -1.46 -24.46 16.63
C THR A 623 -2.64 -25.29 16.15
N GLN A 624 -3.87 -24.96 16.56
CA GLN A 624 -5.07 -25.62 16.08
C GLN A 624 -5.45 -25.08 14.69
N THR A 625 -5.17 -25.83 13.63
CA THR A 625 -5.57 -25.47 12.27
C THR A 625 -5.76 -26.70 11.39
N ASP A 626 -6.74 -26.64 10.47
CA ASP A 626 -6.98 -27.65 9.43
C ASP A 626 -6.11 -27.42 8.18
N ASP A 627 -5.23 -26.41 8.19
CA ASP A 627 -4.36 -26.10 7.06
C ASP A 627 -3.33 -27.19 6.81
N ALA A 628 -3.19 -27.60 5.55
CA ALA A 628 -2.17 -28.54 5.12
C ALA A 628 -0.74 -27.99 5.39
N SER A 629 0.14 -28.83 5.95
CA SER A 629 1.55 -28.49 6.15
C SER A 629 2.29 -28.30 4.82
N LEU A 630 3.41 -27.59 4.84
CA LEU A 630 4.26 -27.40 3.67
C LEU A 630 4.71 -28.75 3.08
N THR A 631 5.10 -29.70 3.94
CA THR A 631 5.50 -31.05 3.50
C THR A 631 4.37 -31.76 2.77
N LEU A 632 3.14 -31.75 3.31
CA LEU A 632 2.00 -32.37 2.65
C LEU A 632 1.67 -31.70 1.31
N PHE A 633 1.77 -30.37 1.25
CA PHE A 633 1.61 -29.62 0.01
C PHE A 633 2.64 -30.03 -1.05
N MET A 634 3.91 -30.14 -0.66
CA MET A 634 4.99 -30.57 -1.57
C MET A 634 4.79 -32.00 -2.06
N ASP A 635 4.42 -32.93 -1.18
CA ASP A 635 4.16 -34.32 -1.55
C ASP A 635 3.02 -34.43 -2.57
N HIS A 636 1.95 -33.65 -2.38
CA HIS A 636 0.84 -33.59 -3.33
C HIS A 636 1.25 -32.97 -4.66
N LEU A 637 2.01 -31.87 -4.64
CA LEU A 637 2.52 -31.22 -5.84
C LEU A 637 3.40 -32.17 -6.66
N ILE A 638 4.34 -32.87 -6.01
CA ILE A 638 5.24 -33.82 -6.64
C ILE A 638 4.44 -34.97 -7.25
N LYS A 639 3.49 -35.55 -6.51
CA LYS A 639 2.62 -36.62 -7.03
C LYS A 639 1.86 -36.19 -8.28
N LEU A 640 1.29 -34.98 -8.30
CA LEU A 640 0.57 -34.45 -9.47
C LEU A 640 1.51 -34.13 -10.64
N ALA A 641 2.73 -33.66 -10.37
CA ALA A 641 3.70 -33.32 -11.40
C ALA A 641 4.21 -34.57 -12.14
N VAL A 642 4.45 -35.68 -11.43
CA VAL A 642 5.02 -36.91 -12.01
C VAL A 642 3.98 -37.85 -12.63
N GLN A 643 2.68 -37.63 -12.37
CA GLN A 643 1.60 -38.42 -12.96
C GLN A 643 1.57 -38.24 -14.48
N GLN A 644 1.49 -39.35 -15.23
CA GLN A 644 1.31 -39.29 -16.68
C GLN A 644 0.02 -38.55 -17.02
N GLN A 645 0.15 -37.36 -17.63
CA GLN A 645 -0.96 -36.73 -18.32
C GLN A 645 -1.22 -37.53 -19.59
N ASN A 646 -2.14 -38.49 -19.54
CA ASN A 646 -2.73 -39.08 -20.72
C ASN A 646 -3.45 -37.95 -21.48
N TYR A 647 -2.83 -37.46 -22.54
CA TYR A 647 -3.48 -36.59 -23.53
C TYR A 647 -4.26 -37.42 -24.54
#